data_AF-A0A960LS20-F1
#
_entry.id   AF-A0A960LS20-F1
#
_cell.length_a   1.000
_cell.length_b   1.000
_cell.length_c   1.000
_cell.angle_alpha   90.00
_cell.angle_beta   90.00
_cell.angle_gamma   90.00
#
_symmetry.space_group_name_H-M   'P 1'
#
loop_
_entity.id
_entity.type
_entity.pdbx_description
1 polymer ?
#
loop_
_entity_poly.entity_id
_entity_poly.type
_entity_poly.pdbx_seq_one_letter_code
_entity_poly.pdbx_strand_id
1 'polypeptide(L)'
;MMKFRFVGIALALTLVVGLACSEAGAEERIPLIDATDADAVWSFNHGAEFPGATGSLSIDPEAERQGNASLKLVGDFTQGGGYVQAGRQLGDGIDIRELSFWVKSPGTDRFTLRLGDASGQTHQIVLKTEPGEEWQRVVLPLERFFERRGQADAVTGIAKYESWGGAKDGNWHGPAKAIYLLLSNGGANQVRTLWLNEVVITPKPMPVPGAEMRTEVSLEEFPDWKFSLGQEFPGAKGSLTEVESEERSDLKLSGDFTGGGAYVAAIRNLADLGAAEVPALHLRYRSANAKSVTIQLVDGGGQTHQRRGFSITGDGEWHDLTLKPAEFAGGDRWGGANDGQWHGVIRQLVISLTADSDKENKRPEIQLAKVRAEVVQPVFAQPAAFTSDFETAALGDEWVVSGDVKIEAGALRLSRTLDAVEQACSVTGPAFPASPGQWEVSLVTQADLKSPDNSYNAVVQLECLDSAGKIVERFTLVDGFGQRDRETVRKLIELPKGVVAARFQAQLNKAHGEFLIDDLAAAYLAPAPQRDDRISRVLFSTAQLGNLLFPDDSREVGVTIEARKPLRDDQKSLSWVVRDYWGAEQNQPVTMMLGEPEKKKDTLVYETSIDLSGVPLEIGRYYELHATIPLGENAEPFRNHTSLAILPEAVTRQYPPEEIPFTSRNWDNRISEYIRL
;
A
#
# COMPACT_ATOMS: atom_id res chain seq x y z
N MET A 1 33.55 -51.38 42.95
CA MET A 1 32.36 -51.86 42.21
C MET A 1 31.28 -50.79 42.27
N MET A 2 31.28 -49.90 41.27
CA MET A 2 30.28 -48.84 41.09
C MET A 2 28.93 -49.45 40.73
N LYS A 3 27.87 -49.02 41.41
CA LYS A 3 26.48 -49.21 40.97
C LYS A 3 25.92 -47.83 40.64
N PHE A 4 25.82 -47.54 39.35
CA PHE A 4 25.11 -46.39 38.82
C PHE A 4 23.61 -46.55 39.07
N ARG A 5 22.98 -45.54 39.69
CA ARG A 5 21.53 -45.35 39.71
C ARG A 5 21.19 -44.42 38.54
N PHE A 6 20.38 -44.92 37.61
CA PHE A 6 19.72 -44.12 36.58
C PHE A 6 18.75 -43.14 37.23
N VAL A 7 18.97 -41.85 37.01
CA VAL A 7 17.97 -40.79 37.22
C VAL A 7 17.21 -40.64 35.90
N GLY A 8 15.90 -40.83 35.95
CA GLY A 8 15.02 -40.64 34.80
C GLY A 8 14.97 -39.17 34.40
N ILE A 9 15.38 -38.87 33.18
CA ILE A 9 15.17 -37.57 32.54
C ILE A 9 13.79 -37.65 31.87
N ALA A 10 12.86 -36.83 32.36
CA ALA A 10 11.60 -36.56 31.67
C ALA A 10 11.92 -35.72 30.42
N LEU A 11 11.81 -36.35 29.25
CA LEU A 11 11.94 -35.68 27.97
C LEU A 11 10.65 -34.91 27.71
N ALA A 12 10.65 -33.60 27.99
CA ALA A 12 9.60 -32.70 27.53
C ALA A 12 9.72 -32.60 26.00
N LEU A 13 8.81 -33.29 25.30
CA LEU A 13 8.67 -33.21 23.86
C LEU A 13 8.02 -31.85 23.54
N THR A 14 8.83 -30.82 23.31
CA THR A 14 8.35 -29.53 22.82
C THR A 14 7.83 -29.74 21.41
N LEU A 15 6.50 -29.78 21.26
CA LEU A 15 5.81 -29.78 19.98
C LEU A 15 6.11 -28.43 19.31
N VAL A 16 7.10 -28.41 18.41
CA VAL A 16 7.31 -27.30 17.49
C VAL A 16 6.11 -27.29 16.54
N VAL A 17 5.12 -26.45 16.83
CA VAL A 17 4.13 -26.05 15.84
C VAL A 17 4.90 -25.25 14.81
N GLY A 18 5.33 -25.95 13.76
CA GLY A 18 5.80 -25.30 12.55
C GLY A 18 4.63 -24.51 11.98
N LEU A 19 4.63 -23.20 12.23
CA LEU A 19 4.00 -22.24 11.33
C LEU A 19 4.70 -22.42 9.98
N ALA A 20 4.21 -23.35 9.18
CA ALA A 20 4.41 -23.28 7.76
C ALA A 20 3.76 -21.95 7.35
N CYS A 21 4.59 -20.94 7.07
CA CYS A 21 4.17 -19.85 6.22
C CYS A 21 3.58 -20.51 4.97
N SER A 22 2.26 -20.45 4.84
CA SER A 22 1.63 -20.61 3.53
C SER A 22 2.36 -19.64 2.61
N GLU A 23 2.88 -20.15 1.49
CA GLU A 23 3.34 -19.29 0.41
C GLU A 23 2.23 -18.26 0.17
N ALA A 24 2.56 -17.00 0.41
CA ALA A 24 1.63 -15.90 0.22
C ALA A 24 1.08 -16.02 -1.20
N GLY A 25 -0.23 -16.31 -1.32
CA GLY A 25 -0.90 -16.46 -2.60
C GLY A 25 -0.50 -15.31 -3.51
N ALA A 26 -0.01 -15.65 -4.69
CA ALA A 26 0.61 -14.70 -5.59
C ALA A 26 -0.37 -13.57 -5.90
N GLU A 27 0.01 -12.37 -5.52
CA GLU A 27 -0.62 -11.15 -5.97
C GLU A 27 -0.76 -11.19 -7.50
N GLU A 28 -1.96 -10.87 -8.02
CA GLU A 28 -2.25 -10.97 -9.45
C GLU A 28 -1.22 -10.15 -10.24
N ARG A 29 -0.37 -10.84 -10.99
CA ARG A 29 0.67 -10.23 -11.81
C ARG A 29 0.28 -10.44 -13.26
N ILE A 30 0.21 -9.35 -14.01
CA ILE A 30 -0.16 -9.38 -15.41
C ILE A 30 1.14 -9.31 -16.23
N PRO A 31 1.67 -10.45 -16.74
CA PRO A 31 2.81 -10.44 -17.64
C PRO A 31 2.41 -9.77 -18.95
N LEU A 32 3.27 -8.86 -19.41
CA LEU A 32 3.09 -8.14 -20.67
C LEU A 32 3.97 -8.67 -21.79
N ILE A 33 4.75 -9.72 -21.56
CA ILE A 33 5.47 -10.44 -22.60
C ILE A 33 5.09 -11.91 -22.44
N ASP A 34 4.29 -12.41 -23.36
CA ASP A 34 4.00 -13.83 -23.49
C ASP A 34 4.35 -14.25 -24.92
N ALA A 35 5.23 -15.23 -25.05
CA ALA A 35 5.69 -15.74 -26.35
C ALA A 35 4.66 -16.65 -27.03
N THR A 36 3.61 -17.05 -26.31
CA THR A 36 2.54 -17.95 -26.77
C THR A 36 1.23 -17.23 -27.08
N ASP A 37 1.08 -15.98 -26.64
CA ASP A 37 -0.11 -15.16 -26.85
C ASP A 37 -0.01 -14.33 -28.14
N ALA A 38 -0.78 -14.72 -29.16
CA ALA A 38 -0.85 -14.04 -30.45
C ALA A 38 -1.56 -12.67 -30.38
N ASP A 39 -2.32 -12.39 -29.32
CA ASP A 39 -3.06 -11.13 -29.10
C ASP A 39 -2.25 -10.13 -28.23
N ALA A 40 -1.16 -10.55 -27.59
CA ALA A 40 -0.22 -9.73 -26.81
C ALA A 40 0.74 -8.88 -27.67
N VAL A 41 0.25 -8.24 -28.74
CA VAL A 41 1.08 -7.63 -29.77
C VAL A 41 1.66 -6.29 -29.30
N TRP A 42 2.96 -6.28 -28.99
CA TRP A 42 3.73 -5.04 -28.95
C TRP A 42 3.89 -4.46 -30.35
N SER A 43 3.69 -3.15 -30.48
CA SER A 43 3.79 -2.41 -31.73
C SER A 43 5.09 -1.60 -31.79
N PHE A 44 5.70 -1.55 -32.97
CA PHE A 44 6.86 -0.69 -33.23
C PHE A 44 6.42 0.65 -33.83
N ASN A 45 7.03 1.73 -33.38
CA ASN A 45 6.91 3.04 -34.04
C ASN A 45 8.24 3.80 -33.95
N HIS A 46 8.58 4.55 -35.00
CA HIS A 46 9.89 5.20 -35.15
C HIS A 46 9.85 6.72 -34.91
N GLY A 47 8.80 7.23 -34.26
CA GLY A 47 8.67 8.65 -33.92
C GLY A 47 8.69 9.56 -35.15
N ALA A 48 7.83 9.29 -36.15
CA ALA A 48 7.82 9.96 -37.45
C ALA A 48 7.71 11.50 -37.37
N GLU A 49 7.24 12.06 -36.26
CA GLU A 49 7.24 13.50 -35.98
C GLU A 49 8.66 14.10 -35.84
N PHE A 50 9.67 13.26 -35.59
CA PHE A 50 11.09 13.60 -35.62
C PHE A 50 11.79 12.75 -36.70
N PRO A 51 11.93 13.27 -37.93
CA PRO A 51 12.41 12.47 -39.05
C PRO A 51 13.86 12.00 -38.86
N GLY A 52 14.15 10.77 -39.27
CA GLY A 52 15.50 10.21 -39.35
C GLY A 52 15.74 8.91 -38.58
N ALA A 53 14.91 8.59 -37.58
CA ALA A 53 15.08 7.35 -36.82
C ALA A 53 14.55 6.14 -37.60
N THR A 54 15.29 5.03 -37.54
CA THR A 54 14.84 3.71 -38.02
C THR A 54 15.09 2.65 -36.93
N GLY A 55 14.59 1.43 -37.10
CA GLY A 55 14.74 0.41 -36.06
C GLY A 55 13.84 -0.81 -36.26
N SER A 56 13.79 -1.64 -35.22
CA SER A 56 12.95 -2.85 -35.20
C SER A 56 12.52 -3.21 -33.78
N LEU A 57 11.45 -4.00 -33.70
CA LEU A 57 10.96 -4.64 -32.49
C LEU A 57 10.77 -6.14 -32.76
N SER A 58 11.38 -7.00 -31.95
CA SER A 58 11.30 -8.45 -32.12
C SER A 58 11.40 -9.18 -30.78
N ILE A 59 11.00 -10.44 -30.75
CA ILE A 59 11.35 -11.36 -29.65
C ILE A 59 12.75 -11.94 -29.95
N ASP A 60 13.63 -11.90 -28.96
CA ASP A 60 15.00 -12.39 -29.02
C ASP A 60 15.15 -13.60 -28.08
N PRO A 61 15.16 -14.84 -28.62
CA PRO A 61 15.30 -16.05 -27.82
C PRO A 61 16.73 -16.26 -27.31
N GLU A 62 17.73 -15.59 -27.88
CA GLU A 62 19.13 -15.72 -27.44
C GLU A 62 19.42 -14.85 -26.22
N ALA A 63 18.63 -13.80 -26.01
CA ALA A 63 18.69 -12.94 -24.84
C ALA A 63 17.68 -13.39 -23.77
N GLU A 64 17.67 -14.67 -23.39
CA GLU A 64 16.71 -15.20 -22.41
C GLU A 64 17.04 -14.82 -20.97
N ARG A 65 16.00 -14.79 -20.13
CA ARG A 65 16.11 -14.72 -18.67
C ARG A 65 15.16 -15.73 -18.06
N GLN A 66 15.68 -16.62 -17.21
CA GLN A 66 14.89 -17.69 -16.57
C GLN A 66 14.10 -18.55 -17.58
N GLY A 67 14.66 -18.78 -18.77
CA GLY A 67 14.01 -19.55 -19.85
C GLY A 67 12.96 -18.78 -20.65
N ASN A 68 12.72 -17.50 -20.35
CA ASN A 68 11.81 -16.64 -21.09
C ASN A 68 12.57 -15.76 -22.09
N ALA A 69 12.13 -15.74 -23.34
CA ALA A 69 12.67 -14.87 -24.38
C ALA A 69 12.41 -13.38 -24.08
N SER A 70 13.25 -12.49 -24.61
CA SER A 70 13.17 -11.05 -24.34
C SER A 70 12.58 -10.26 -25.49
N LEU A 71 11.89 -9.16 -25.19
CA LEU A 71 11.50 -8.15 -26.16
C LEU A 71 12.72 -7.26 -26.47
N LYS A 72 13.12 -7.20 -27.75
CA LYS A 72 14.27 -6.45 -28.25
C LYS A 72 13.82 -5.26 -29.08
N LEU A 73 14.16 -4.06 -28.63
CA LEU A 73 13.95 -2.80 -29.35
C LEU A 73 15.29 -2.27 -29.85
N VAL A 74 15.45 -2.16 -31.16
CA VAL A 74 16.63 -1.60 -31.82
C VAL A 74 16.27 -0.23 -32.40
N GLY A 75 17.11 0.78 -32.14
CA GLY A 75 16.99 2.11 -32.73
C GLY A 75 18.29 2.52 -33.41
N ASP A 76 18.18 3.00 -34.64
CA ASP A 76 19.24 3.62 -35.42
C ASP A 76 18.90 5.11 -35.64
N PHE A 77 19.71 5.96 -35.03
CA PHE A 77 19.60 7.41 -35.05
C PHE A 77 20.68 8.08 -35.92
N THR A 78 21.37 7.33 -36.78
CA THR A 78 22.47 7.85 -37.62
C THR A 78 22.01 8.93 -38.60
N GLN A 79 20.74 8.89 -39.02
CA GLN A 79 20.11 9.91 -39.87
C GLN A 79 19.28 10.94 -39.07
N GLY A 80 19.44 10.99 -37.74
CA GLY A 80 18.68 11.86 -36.85
C GLY A 80 17.49 11.16 -36.21
N GLY A 81 16.37 11.87 -36.09
CA GLY A 81 15.20 11.43 -35.35
C GLY A 81 15.32 11.50 -33.83
N GLY A 82 14.16 11.44 -33.16
CA GLY A 82 14.06 11.67 -31.72
C GLY A 82 14.08 10.40 -30.89
N TYR A 83 13.36 9.36 -31.34
CA TYR A 83 13.22 8.11 -30.61
C TYR A 83 12.65 6.98 -31.50
N VAL A 84 12.79 5.74 -31.04
CA VAL A 84 11.96 4.60 -31.46
C VAL A 84 11.20 4.07 -30.24
N GLN A 85 10.08 3.38 -30.44
CA GLN A 85 9.24 2.89 -29.35
C GLN A 85 8.71 1.48 -29.57
N ALA A 86 8.56 0.76 -28.46
CA ALA A 86 7.73 -0.41 -28.31
C ALA A 86 6.46 -0.01 -27.54
N GLY A 87 5.28 -0.20 -28.10
CA GLY A 87 4.01 0.21 -27.50
C GLY A 87 3.02 -0.95 -27.34
N ARG A 88 2.38 -1.05 -26.18
CA ARG A 88 1.31 -2.02 -25.91
C ARG A 88 0.07 -1.28 -25.41
N GLN A 89 -1.07 -1.51 -26.08
CA GLN A 89 -2.36 -1.09 -25.55
C GLN A 89 -2.77 -2.03 -24.42
N LEU A 90 -3.42 -1.47 -23.40
CA LEU A 90 -3.98 -2.24 -22.30
C LEU A 90 -5.50 -2.32 -22.48
N GLY A 91 -6.08 -3.44 -22.05
CA GLY A 91 -7.52 -3.58 -21.97
C GLY A 91 -8.14 -2.62 -20.94
N ASP A 92 -9.46 -2.58 -20.89
CA ASP A 92 -10.15 -1.77 -19.89
C ASP A 92 -9.98 -2.34 -18.47
N GLY A 93 -9.88 -1.44 -17.47
CA GLY A 93 -9.96 -1.80 -16.05
C GLY A 93 -8.63 -2.01 -15.31
N ILE A 94 -7.47 -1.95 -15.99
CA ILE A 94 -6.17 -2.12 -15.31
C ILE A 94 -5.70 -0.79 -14.71
N ASP A 95 -5.95 -0.55 -13.43
CA ASP A 95 -5.24 0.52 -12.70
C ASP A 95 -3.93 -0.01 -12.14
N ILE A 96 -2.81 0.66 -12.41
CA ILE A 96 -1.48 0.12 -12.11
C ILE A 96 -1.01 0.61 -10.74
N ARG A 97 -0.67 -0.33 -9.86
CA ARG A 97 0.02 -0.01 -8.59
C ARG A 97 1.52 0.07 -8.78
N GLU A 98 2.07 -0.96 -9.43
CA GLU A 98 3.50 -1.11 -9.70
C GLU A 98 3.72 -1.64 -11.11
N LEU A 99 4.75 -1.12 -11.78
CA LEU A 99 5.30 -1.67 -13.00
C LEU A 99 6.72 -2.17 -12.72
N SER A 100 6.99 -3.43 -13.03
CA SER A 100 8.34 -4.00 -12.91
C SER A 100 8.80 -4.64 -14.21
N PHE A 101 10.10 -4.62 -14.46
CA PHE A 101 10.71 -5.31 -15.60
C PHE A 101 12.21 -5.46 -15.39
N TRP A 102 12.79 -6.44 -16.08
CA TRP A 102 14.23 -6.56 -16.26
C TRP A 102 14.62 -5.88 -17.56
N VAL A 103 15.70 -5.11 -17.51
CA VAL A 103 16.22 -4.38 -18.66
C VAL A 103 17.71 -4.66 -18.84
N LYS A 104 18.13 -4.79 -20.10
CA LYS A 104 19.53 -4.86 -20.51
C LYS A 104 19.76 -3.79 -21.58
N SER A 105 20.77 -2.95 -21.36
CA SER A 105 20.93 -1.68 -22.07
C SER A 105 22.40 -1.28 -22.23
N PRO A 106 23.19 -1.96 -23.08
CA PRO A 106 24.64 -1.72 -23.19
C PRO A 106 24.99 -0.35 -23.80
N GLY A 107 24.05 0.33 -24.46
CA GLY A 107 24.28 1.58 -25.18
C GLY A 107 23.61 2.83 -24.62
N THR A 108 22.90 2.74 -23.49
CA THR A 108 22.22 3.90 -22.89
C THR A 108 22.11 3.82 -21.37
N ASP A 109 22.29 4.97 -20.71
CA ASP A 109 22.17 5.16 -19.27
C ASP A 109 20.73 5.55 -18.84
N ARG A 110 19.81 5.54 -19.81
CA ARG A 110 18.40 5.86 -19.61
C ARG A 110 17.53 5.37 -20.76
N PHE A 111 16.26 5.19 -20.49
CA PHE A 111 15.21 5.07 -21.50
C PHE A 111 13.95 5.77 -20.98
N THR A 112 12.95 5.94 -21.83
CA THR A 112 11.72 6.67 -21.48
C THR A 112 10.54 5.72 -21.42
N LEU A 113 9.77 5.77 -20.34
CA LEU A 113 8.47 5.13 -20.19
C LEU A 113 7.37 6.17 -20.47
N ARG A 114 6.36 5.81 -21.25
CA ARG A 114 5.10 6.56 -21.33
C ARG A 114 3.93 5.69 -20.86
N LEU A 115 3.03 6.30 -20.10
CA LEU A 115 1.76 5.72 -19.67
C LEU A 115 0.62 6.60 -20.15
N GLY A 116 -0.39 6.01 -20.78
CA GLY A 116 -1.66 6.67 -21.07
C GLY A 116 -2.67 6.36 -19.98
N ASP A 117 -3.37 7.38 -19.45
CA ASP A 117 -4.41 7.23 -18.44
C ASP A 117 -5.83 7.34 -19.03
N ALA A 118 -6.86 7.11 -18.21
CA ALA A 118 -8.26 7.11 -18.65
C ALA A 118 -8.79 8.51 -19.02
N SER A 119 -8.14 9.58 -18.58
CA SER A 119 -8.45 10.94 -19.03
C SER A 119 -7.91 11.22 -20.43
N GLY A 120 -7.06 10.34 -20.97
CA GLY A 120 -6.28 10.56 -22.19
C GLY A 120 -5.00 11.37 -21.94
N GLN A 121 -4.59 11.52 -20.68
CA GLN A 121 -3.34 12.17 -20.32
C GLN A 121 -2.19 11.18 -20.51
N THR A 122 -1.08 11.67 -21.08
CA THR A 122 0.17 10.92 -21.23
C THR A 122 1.14 11.35 -20.14
N HIS A 123 1.69 10.39 -19.42
CA HIS A 123 2.74 10.56 -18.43
C HIS A 123 4.06 10.03 -18.99
N GLN A 124 5.05 10.90 -19.16
CA GLN A 124 6.38 10.54 -19.64
C GLN A 124 7.38 10.56 -18.48
N ILE A 125 8.02 9.42 -18.24
CA ILE A 125 8.96 9.19 -17.14
C ILE A 125 10.28 8.72 -17.75
N VAL A 126 11.35 9.51 -17.58
CA VAL A 126 12.70 9.10 -18.00
C VAL A 126 13.35 8.34 -16.86
N LEU A 127 13.62 7.06 -17.08
CA LEU A 127 14.20 6.14 -16.10
C LEU A 127 15.70 6.03 -16.36
N LYS A 128 16.50 6.14 -15.29
CA LYS A 128 17.95 5.90 -15.33
C LYS A 128 18.22 4.40 -15.32
N THR A 129 19.23 4.00 -16.07
CA THR A 129 19.77 2.64 -16.11
C THR A 129 21.28 2.70 -16.03
N GLU A 130 21.89 1.64 -15.54
CA GLU A 130 23.33 1.47 -15.70
C GLU A 130 23.62 0.89 -17.09
N PRO A 131 24.46 1.55 -17.92
CA PRO A 131 24.80 1.00 -19.21
C PRO A 131 25.67 -0.26 -19.02
N GLY A 132 25.25 -1.37 -19.62
CA GLY A 132 25.99 -2.63 -19.50
C GLY A 132 25.31 -3.81 -20.17
N GLU A 133 26.06 -4.92 -20.23
CA GLU A 133 25.58 -6.20 -20.77
C GLU A 133 24.78 -7.03 -19.76
N GLU A 134 24.75 -6.59 -18.50
CA GLU A 134 24.04 -7.26 -17.42
C GLU A 134 22.57 -6.84 -17.33
N TRP A 135 21.75 -7.77 -16.84
CA TRP A 135 20.35 -7.51 -16.54
C TRP A 135 20.21 -6.73 -15.24
N GLN A 136 19.43 -5.65 -15.28
CA GLN A 136 19.05 -4.88 -14.09
C GLN A 136 17.54 -4.88 -13.92
N ARG A 137 17.07 -4.99 -12.67
CA ARG A 137 15.65 -4.94 -12.36
C ARG A 137 15.24 -3.49 -12.11
N VAL A 138 14.19 -3.07 -12.79
CA VAL A 138 13.51 -1.80 -12.53
C VAL A 138 12.17 -2.09 -11.88
N VAL A 139 11.90 -1.41 -10.76
CA VAL A 139 10.61 -1.45 -10.06
C VAL A 139 10.13 -0.02 -9.91
N LEU A 140 8.99 0.29 -10.53
CA LEU A 140 8.38 1.60 -10.51
C LEU A 140 7.06 1.54 -9.74
N PRO A 141 7.04 1.94 -8.45
CA PRO A 141 5.81 2.02 -7.67
C PRO A 141 5.01 3.26 -8.11
N LEU A 142 4.18 3.09 -9.15
CA LEU A 142 3.49 4.16 -9.85
C LEU A 142 2.54 4.95 -8.94
N GLU A 143 1.79 4.25 -8.09
CA GLU A 143 0.91 4.89 -7.10
C GLU A 143 1.69 5.85 -6.21
N ARG A 144 2.76 5.37 -5.57
CA ARG A 144 3.63 6.18 -4.72
C ARG A 144 4.29 7.32 -5.50
N PHE A 145 4.71 7.07 -6.74
CA PHE A 145 5.32 8.09 -7.58
C PHE A 145 4.37 9.26 -7.81
N PHE A 146 3.13 9.00 -8.24
CA PHE A 146 2.16 10.06 -8.51
C PHE A 146 1.70 10.80 -7.25
N GLU A 147 1.57 10.11 -6.12
CA GLU A 147 1.24 10.72 -4.82
C GLU A 147 2.34 11.64 -4.28
N ARG A 148 3.61 11.25 -4.42
CA ARG A 148 4.75 11.92 -3.77
C ARG A 148 5.60 12.75 -4.71
N ARG A 149 5.23 12.85 -5.98
CA ARG A 149 5.98 13.63 -6.96
C ARG A 149 6.13 15.09 -6.49
N GLY A 150 7.38 15.56 -6.47
CA GLY A 150 7.74 16.90 -5.98
C GLY A 150 8.15 16.94 -4.50
N GLN A 151 8.10 15.81 -3.80
CA GLN A 151 8.59 15.66 -2.42
C GLN A 151 10.03 15.12 -2.41
N ALA A 152 10.76 15.36 -1.31
CA ALA A 152 12.18 14.99 -1.18
C ALA A 152 12.46 13.48 -1.17
N ASP A 153 11.43 12.66 -0.92
CA ASP A 153 11.46 11.20 -0.82
C ASP A 153 10.78 10.50 -2.03
N ALA A 154 10.63 11.22 -3.14
CA ALA A 154 10.11 10.66 -4.39
C ALA A 154 10.99 9.52 -4.90
N VAL A 155 10.42 8.66 -5.75
CA VAL A 155 11.06 7.44 -6.29
C VAL A 155 12.43 7.75 -6.91
N THR A 156 13.48 7.10 -6.39
CA THR A 156 14.86 7.22 -6.90
C THR A 156 14.98 6.59 -8.29
N GLY A 157 15.90 7.09 -9.12
CA GLY A 157 16.12 6.56 -10.47
C GLY A 157 15.30 7.22 -11.59
N ILE A 158 14.48 8.22 -11.26
CA ILE A 158 13.77 9.04 -12.27
C ILE A 158 14.62 10.27 -12.60
N ALA A 159 14.97 10.43 -13.88
CA ALA A 159 15.74 11.57 -14.36
C ALA A 159 14.85 12.78 -14.70
N LYS A 160 13.63 12.52 -15.21
CA LYS A 160 12.71 13.56 -15.69
C LYS A 160 11.27 13.05 -15.69
N TYR A 161 10.32 13.94 -15.44
CA TYR A 161 8.90 13.68 -15.60
C TYR A 161 8.23 14.82 -16.38
N GLU A 162 7.34 14.47 -17.32
CA GLU A 162 6.51 15.39 -18.09
C GLU A 162 5.11 14.79 -18.30
N SER A 163 4.09 15.63 -18.51
CA SER A 163 2.76 15.18 -18.87
C SER A 163 2.05 16.13 -19.83
N TRP A 164 1.20 15.58 -20.69
CA TRP A 164 0.39 16.33 -21.66
C TRP A 164 -0.86 15.55 -22.06
N GLY A 165 -1.81 16.22 -22.74
CA GLY A 165 -3.09 15.61 -23.12
C GLY A 165 -4.04 15.42 -21.93
N GLY A 166 -5.22 14.87 -22.21
CA GLY A 166 -6.26 14.55 -21.23
C GLY A 166 -6.59 15.68 -20.25
N ALA A 167 -6.74 15.36 -18.97
CA ALA A 167 -7.06 16.30 -17.90
C ALA A 167 -6.04 17.44 -17.72
N LYS A 168 -4.80 17.24 -18.22
CA LYS A 168 -3.71 18.23 -18.20
C LYS A 168 -3.36 18.79 -16.81
N ASP A 169 -3.55 18.00 -15.77
CA ASP A 169 -3.26 18.37 -14.38
C ASP A 169 -2.00 17.67 -13.82
N GLY A 170 -1.42 16.74 -14.59
CA GLY A 170 -0.29 15.92 -14.15
C GLY A 170 -0.68 14.77 -13.23
N ASN A 171 -1.92 14.69 -12.76
CA ASN A 171 -2.37 13.63 -11.85
C ASN A 171 -2.68 12.36 -12.64
N TRP A 172 -2.50 11.21 -12.01
CA TRP A 172 -2.86 9.93 -12.60
C TRP A 172 -4.37 9.72 -12.49
N HIS A 173 -5.03 9.51 -13.63
CA HIS A 173 -6.45 9.16 -13.71
C HIS A 173 -6.59 7.74 -14.27
N GLY A 174 -6.40 6.73 -13.42
CA GLY A 174 -6.58 5.32 -13.82
C GLY A 174 -7.99 5.02 -14.38
N PRO A 175 -8.18 3.88 -15.08
CA PRO A 175 -7.19 2.85 -15.39
C PRO A 175 -6.17 3.27 -16.46
N ALA A 176 -5.06 2.54 -16.54
CA ALA A 176 -4.08 2.67 -17.61
C ALA A 176 -4.66 2.18 -18.95
N LYS A 177 -4.36 2.90 -20.02
CA LYS A 177 -4.80 2.59 -21.39
C LYS A 177 -3.68 2.08 -22.28
N ALA A 178 -2.45 2.48 -22.01
CA ALA A 178 -1.30 2.06 -22.81
C ALA A 178 0.02 2.22 -22.06
N ILE A 179 1.00 1.40 -22.45
CA ILE A 179 2.39 1.48 -22.02
C ILE A 179 3.28 1.59 -23.26
N TYR A 180 4.22 2.53 -23.23
CA TYR A 180 5.23 2.66 -24.27
C TYR A 180 6.62 2.75 -23.66
N LEU A 181 7.57 2.00 -24.23
CA LEU A 181 8.97 2.01 -23.86
C LEU A 181 9.77 2.58 -25.04
N LEU A 182 10.47 3.68 -24.78
CA LEU A 182 11.09 4.52 -25.78
C LEU A 182 12.61 4.51 -25.61
N LEU A 183 13.30 4.25 -26.71
CA LEU A 183 14.73 4.44 -26.83
C LEU A 183 14.97 5.77 -27.56
N SER A 184 15.63 6.71 -26.90
CA SER A 184 15.78 8.09 -27.40
C SER A 184 17.18 8.39 -27.93
N ASN A 185 17.28 9.37 -28.82
CA ASN A 185 18.53 9.86 -29.36
C ASN A 185 19.28 10.75 -28.33
N GLY A 186 20.04 10.15 -27.41
CA GLY A 186 20.72 10.92 -26.35
C GLY A 186 21.92 10.27 -25.63
N GLY A 187 22.69 9.42 -26.30
CA GLY A 187 23.75 8.57 -25.74
C GLY A 187 24.89 8.40 -26.74
N ALA A 188 26.00 7.81 -26.30
CA ALA A 188 27.26 7.82 -27.06
C ALA A 188 27.18 7.11 -28.42
N ASN A 189 26.35 6.06 -28.54
CA ASN A 189 26.17 5.31 -29.78
C ASN A 189 24.92 5.78 -30.54
N GLN A 190 24.98 5.88 -31.86
CA GLN A 190 23.81 6.22 -32.68
C GLN A 190 22.93 5.00 -32.98
N VAL A 191 23.48 3.79 -32.89
CA VAL A 191 22.71 2.53 -32.94
C VAL A 191 22.68 1.94 -31.55
N ARG A 192 21.48 1.61 -31.05
CA ARG A 192 21.28 1.12 -29.68
C ARG A 192 20.26 0.01 -29.66
N THR A 193 20.42 -0.86 -28.68
CA THR A 193 19.48 -1.94 -28.40
C THR A 193 19.08 -1.91 -26.95
N LEU A 194 17.79 -2.13 -26.70
CA LEU A 194 17.19 -2.31 -25.40
C LEU A 194 16.53 -3.68 -25.39
N TRP A 195 16.88 -4.52 -24.41
CA TRP A 195 16.17 -5.76 -24.15
C TRP A 195 15.34 -5.63 -22.88
N LEU A 196 14.13 -6.17 -22.92
CA LEU A 196 13.14 -6.15 -21.85
C LEU A 196 12.66 -7.58 -21.59
N ASN A 197 12.62 -7.97 -20.33
CA ASN A 197 12.13 -9.28 -19.90
C ASN A 197 11.24 -9.11 -18.66
N GLU A 198 10.31 -10.04 -18.43
CA GLU A 198 9.37 -10.02 -17.30
C GLU A 198 8.74 -8.63 -17.10
N VAL A 199 8.23 -8.01 -18.16
CA VAL A 199 7.46 -6.77 -18.03
C VAL A 199 6.14 -7.11 -17.37
N VAL A 200 5.96 -6.72 -16.12
CA VAL A 200 4.85 -7.16 -15.27
C VAL A 200 4.16 -5.96 -14.65
N ILE A 201 2.84 -5.89 -14.83
CA ILE A 201 1.97 -5.00 -14.06
C ILE A 201 1.54 -5.73 -12.79
N THR A 202 1.67 -5.03 -11.67
CA THR A 202 0.90 -5.35 -10.46
C THR A 202 -0.24 -4.33 -10.37
N PRO A 203 -1.51 -4.76 -10.56
CA PRO A 203 -2.64 -3.86 -10.54
C PRO A 203 -2.91 -3.35 -9.12
N LYS A 204 -3.61 -2.23 -9.02
CA LYS A 204 -4.20 -1.81 -7.75
C LYS A 204 -5.26 -2.82 -7.35
N PRO A 205 -5.26 -3.29 -6.08
CA PRO A 205 -6.37 -4.06 -5.57
C PRO A 205 -7.67 -3.31 -5.79
N MET A 206 -8.68 -3.97 -6.36
CA MET A 206 -10.01 -3.39 -6.50
C MET A 206 -10.87 -3.78 -5.29
N PRO A 207 -11.68 -2.85 -4.74
CA PRO A 207 -12.66 -3.19 -3.73
C PRO A 207 -13.63 -4.24 -4.28
N VAL A 208 -13.99 -5.22 -3.46
CA VAL A 208 -14.98 -6.25 -3.82
C VAL A 208 -16.37 -5.60 -3.80
N PRO A 209 -17.09 -5.57 -4.94
CA PRO A 209 -18.41 -4.93 -5.00
C PRO A 209 -19.38 -5.54 -4.00
N GLY A 210 -20.04 -4.70 -3.19
CA GLY A 210 -21.00 -5.13 -2.17
C GLY A 210 -20.37 -5.65 -0.87
N ALA A 211 -19.04 -5.68 -0.77
CA ALA A 211 -18.33 -5.90 0.50
C ALA A 211 -17.94 -4.56 1.12
N GLU A 212 -18.45 -4.30 2.31
CA GLU A 212 -18.21 -3.07 3.07
C GLU A 212 -17.94 -3.40 4.52
N MET A 213 -16.94 -2.75 5.11
CA MET A 213 -16.71 -2.80 6.55
C MET A 213 -17.08 -1.46 7.17
N ARG A 214 -17.98 -1.49 8.15
CA ARG A 214 -18.34 -0.33 8.95
C ARG A 214 -17.54 -0.36 10.24
N THR A 215 -16.84 0.72 10.53
CA THR A 215 -16.12 0.90 11.79
C THR A 215 -16.30 2.32 12.30
N GLU A 216 -16.06 2.51 13.61
CA GLU A 216 -16.07 3.81 14.24
C GLU A 216 -14.61 4.22 14.51
N VAL A 217 -14.22 5.39 14.00
CA VAL A 217 -12.87 5.94 14.17
C VAL A 217 -12.93 7.14 15.10
N SER A 218 -12.10 7.16 16.14
CA SER A 218 -11.94 8.34 17.00
C SER A 218 -11.15 9.44 16.28
N LEU A 219 -11.58 10.68 16.44
CA LEU A 219 -10.99 11.88 15.86
C LEU A 219 -10.44 12.83 16.94
N GLU A 220 -10.26 12.35 18.16
CA GLU A 220 -9.94 13.18 19.34
C GLU A 220 -8.48 13.59 19.45
N GLU A 221 -7.56 12.97 18.69
CA GLU A 221 -6.12 13.26 18.81
C GLU A 221 -5.85 14.77 18.59
N PHE A 222 -5.42 15.49 19.63
CA PHE A 222 -5.24 16.96 19.58
C PHE A 222 -4.35 17.50 18.44
N PRO A 223 -3.17 16.91 18.11
CA PRO A 223 -2.31 17.48 17.06
C PRO A 223 -2.95 17.46 15.66
N ASP A 224 -4.02 16.69 15.50
CA ASP A 224 -4.75 16.54 14.25
C ASP A 224 -5.80 17.67 14.04
N TRP A 225 -6.04 18.48 15.07
CA TRP A 225 -6.89 19.67 15.02
C TRP A 225 -6.07 20.95 14.85
N LYS A 226 -6.49 21.80 13.92
CA LYS A 226 -5.88 23.11 13.65
C LYS A 226 -6.76 24.23 14.16
N PHE A 227 -6.11 25.25 14.70
CA PHE A 227 -6.78 26.49 15.12
C PHE A 227 -6.67 27.56 14.03
N SER A 228 -7.77 28.24 13.74
CA SER A 228 -7.79 29.45 12.91
C SER A 228 -8.41 30.62 13.67
N LEU A 229 -7.78 31.79 13.54
CA LEU A 229 -8.30 33.07 14.04
C LEU A 229 -9.20 33.80 13.05
N GLY A 230 -9.45 33.23 11.86
CA GLY A 230 -10.14 33.94 10.77
C GLY A 230 -9.38 35.21 10.39
N GLN A 231 -8.07 35.08 10.13
CA GLN A 231 -7.13 36.19 9.99
C GLN A 231 -7.51 37.19 8.88
N GLU A 232 -8.32 36.78 7.91
CA GLU A 232 -8.92 37.64 6.90
C GLU A 232 -9.89 38.68 7.47
N PHE A 233 -10.38 38.49 8.70
CA PHE A 233 -11.21 39.42 9.46
C PHE A 233 -10.48 39.82 10.76
N PRO A 234 -9.71 40.92 10.77
CA PRO A 234 -8.90 41.29 11.92
C PRO A 234 -9.75 41.65 13.15
N GLY A 235 -9.25 41.33 14.34
CA GLY A 235 -9.80 41.77 15.63
C GLY A 235 -10.16 40.64 16.61
N ALA A 236 -10.37 39.42 16.11
CA ALA A 236 -10.67 38.26 16.96
C ALA A 236 -9.42 37.81 17.74
N LYS A 237 -9.64 37.36 18.98
CA LYS A 237 -8.68 36.59 19.77
C LYS A 237 -9.30 35.24 20.12
N GLY A 238 -8.49 34.26 20.48
CA GLY A 238 -9.00 32.95 20.89
C GLY A 238 -7.92 31.90 20.99
N SER A 239 -8.35 30.67 21.27
CA SER A 239 -7.48 29.51 21.35
C SER A 239 -8.27 28.22 21.13
N LEU A 240 -7.55 27.19 20.69
CA LEU A 240 -7.96 25.80 20.78
C LEU A 240 -6.96 25.09 21.71
N THR A 241 -7.44 24.48 22.79
CA THR A 241 -6.60 23.83 23.80
C THR A 241 -7.17 22.50 24.21
N GLU A 242 -6.30 21.55 24.55
CA GLU A 242 -6.67 20.30 25.21
C GLU A 242 -7.00 20.58 26.69
N VAL A 243 -8.04 19.97 27.22
CA VAL A 243 -8.45 20.07 28.62
C VAL A 243 -8.54 18.66 29.19
N GLU A 244 -7.90 18.43 30.35
CA GLU A 244 -8.01 17.15 31.04
C GLU A 244 -9.44 16.93 31.55
N SER A 245 -10.00 15.75 31.25
CA SER A 245 -11.28 15.29 31.79
C SER A 245 -11.13 13.90 32.42
N GLU A 246 -12.08 13.51 33.26
CA GLU A 246 -12.10 12.21 33.95
C GLU A 246 -12.19 11.01 32.98
N GLU A 247 -12.56 11.20 31.70
CA GLU A 247 -12.75 10.10 30.72
C GLU A 247 -11.82 10.14 29.49
N ARG A 248 -11.16 11.27 29.17
CA ARG A 248 -10.08 11.51 28.16
C ARG A 248 -10.04 13.00 27.79
N SER A 249 -9.07 13.43 26.99
CA SER A 249 -8.89 14.84 26.64
C SER A 249 -10.05 15.46 25.85
N ASP A 250 -10.56 16.58 26.37
CA ASP A 250 -11.57 17.41 25.72
C ASP A 250 -10.89 18.53 24.90
N LEU A 251 -11.46 18.93 23.78
CA LEU A 251 -11.01 20.09 23.00
C LEU A 251 -11.82 21.31 23.38
N LYS A 252 -11.17 22.37 23.87
CA LYS A 252 -11.80 23.65 24.19
C LYS A 252 -11.47 24.69 23.13
N LEU A 253 -12.50 25.14 22.42
CA LEU A 253 -12.44 26.29 21.51
C LEU A 253 -13.04 27.51 22.20
N SER A 254 -12.30 28.60 22.28
CA SER A 254 -12.76 29.87 22.85
C SER A 254 -12.43 31.04 21.92
N GLY A 255 -13.36 31.99 21.81
CA GLY A 255 -13.18 33.22 21.04
C GLY A 255 -13.48 34.48 21.87
N ASP A 256 -12.84 35.58 21.53
CA ASP A 256 -13.12 36.93 22.03
C ASP A 256 -13.21 37.88 20.84
N PHE A 257 -14.44 38.31 20.55
CA PHE A 257 -14.78 39.18 19.42
C PHE A 257 -15.04 40.63 19.86
N THR A 258 -14.66 41.01 21.08
CA THR A 258 -14.85 42.39 21.57
C THR A 258 -14.01 43.41 20.79
N GLY A 259 -12.90 42.97 20.20
CA GLY A 259 -12.04 43.77 19.31
C GLY A 259 -12.40 43.72 17.82
N GLY A 260 -13.49 43.03 17.43
CA GLY A 260 -13.84 42.74 16.04
C GLY A 260 -13.53 41.30 15.64
N GLY A 261 -13.31 41.08 14.34
CA GLY A 261 -13.16 39.75 13.73
C GLY A 261 -14.49 39.00 13.53
N ALA A 262 -14.47 38.01 12.65
CA ALA A 262 -15.69 37.31 12.24
C ALA A 262 -15.87 35.96 12.95
N TYR A 263 -14.80 35.18 13.12
CA TYR A 263 -14.87 33.86 13.73
C TYR A 263 -13.52 33.39 14.26
N VAL A 264 -13.55 32.36 15.10
CA VAL A 264 -12.42 31.46 15.39
C VAL A 264 -12.87 30.04 15.09
N ALA A 265 -11.96 29.14 14.68
CA ALA A 265 -12.33 27.81 14.23
C ALA A 265 -11.39 26.71 14.74
N ALA A 266 -11.98 25.56 15.04
CA ALA A 266 -11.32 24.27 15.16
C ALA A 266 -11.53 23.49 13.86
N ILE A 267 -10.43 23.07 13.22
CA ILE A 267 -10.42 22.46 11.89
C ILE A 267 -9.79 21.07 11.99
N ARG A 268 -10.52 20.04 11.56
CA ARG A 268 -10.03 18.67 11.44
C ARG A 268 -9.97 18.24 9.99
N ASN A 269 -8.77 17.91 9.50
CA ASN A 269 -8.62 17.23 8.21
C ASN A 269 -9.05 15.76 8.38
N LEU A 270 -9.80 15.23 7.42
CA LEU A 270 -10.35 13.87 7.44
C LEU A 270 -9.98 13.08 6.17
N ALA A 271 -9.17 13.66 5.29
CA ALA A 271 -8.74 13.02 4.06
C ALA A 271 -7.86 11.76 4.29
N ASP A 272 -7.30 11.60 5.49
CA ASP A 272 -6.46 10.48 5.90
C ASP A 272 -7.24 9.27 6.41
N LEU A 273 -8.58 9.34 6.51
CA LEU A 273 -9.39 8.23 7.03
C LEU A 273 -9.39 6.97 6.14
N GLY A 274 -9.04 7.10 4.86
CA GLY A 274 -9.07 6.00 3.90
C GLY A 274 -10.47 5.39 3.72
N ALA A 275 -11.52 6.14 4.07
CA ALA A 275 -12.91 5.71 3.96
C ALA A 275 -13.41 5.85 2.52
N ALA A 276 -14.31 4.97 2.09
CA ALA A 276 -15.12 5.14 0.89
C ALA A 276 -16.32 6.07 1.15
N GLU A 277 -16.83 6.08 2.37
CA GLU A 277 -17.92 6.95 2.82
C GLU A 277 -17.78 7.27 4.31
N VAL A 278 -18.29 8.43 4.73
CA VAL A 278 -18.49 8.79 6.14
C VAL A 278 -19.97 9.13 6.35
N PRO A 279 -20.81 8.15 6.73
CA PRO A 279 -22.26 8.36 6.85
C PRO A 279 -22.64 9.32 7.98
N ALA A 280 -21.86 9.32 9.06
CA ALA A 280 -22.12 10.14 10.23
C ALA A 280 -20.82 10.54 10.96
N LEU A 281 -20.86 11.74 11.53
CA LEU A 281 -19.94 12.19 12.57
C LEU A 281 -20.72 12.28 13.87
N HIS A 282 -20.15 11.73 14.95
CA HIS A 282 -20.69 11.84 16.29
C HIS A 282 -19.74 12.70 17.12
N LEU A 283 -20.29 13.63 17.89
CA LEU A 283 -19.52 14.38 18.87
C LEU A 283 -20.38 14.72 20.07
N ARG A 284 -19.73 14.93 21.20
CA ARG A 284 -20.33 15.56 22.38
C ARG A 284 -19.84 16.98 22.47
N TYR A 285 -20.71 17.88 22.88
CA TYR A 285 -20.35 19.26 23.12
C TYR A 285 -20.87 19.75 24.47
N ARG A 286 -20.16 20.72 25.04
CA ARG A 286 -20.56 21.43 26.25
C ARG A 286 -20.25 22.91 26.09
N SER A 287 -21.20 23.76 26.43
CA SER A 287 -21.00 25.21 26.46
C SER A 287 -21.88 25.84 27.51
N ALA A 288 -21.36 26.82 28.26
CA ALA A 288 -22.14 27.59 29.22
C ALA A 288 -22.76 28.87 28.63
N ASN A 289 -22.35 29.28 27.42
CA ASN A 289 -22.73 30.58 26.85
C ASN A 289 -22.93 30.61 25.33
N ALA A 290 -22.30 29.72 24.57
CA ALA A 290 -22.50 29.64 23.13
C ALA A 290 -23.88 29.02 22.83
N LYS A 291 -24.71 29.76 22.11
CA LYS A 291 -26.07 29.35 21.69
C LYS A 291 -26.11 28.91 20.22
N SER A 292 -25.03 29.14 19.47
CA SER A 292 -24.90 28.69 18.09
C SER A 292 -23.44 28.53 17.69
N VAL A 293 -23.21 27.69 16.68
CA VAL A 293 -21.91 27.49 16.02
C VAL A 293 -22.08 27.61 14.50
N THR A 294 -20.97 27.78 13.79
CA THR A 294 -20.95 27.53 12.34
C THR A 294 -20.24 26.21 12.09
N ILE A 295 -20.85 25.34 11.29
CA ILE A 295 -20.26 24.05 10.90
C ILE A 295 -19.97 24.10 9.41
N GLN A 296 -18.78 23.66 9.01
CA GLN A 296 -18.42 23.41 7.61
C GLN A 296 -17.97 21.97 7.43
N LEU A 297 -18.43 21.36 6.35
CA LEU A 297 -17.96 20.05 5.88
C LEU A 297 -17.44 20.21 4.46
N VAL A 298 -16.27 19.66 4.15
CA VAL A 298 -15.73 19.62 2.77
C VAL A 298 -15.86 18.20 2.26
N ASP A 299 -16.46 18.03 1.08
CA ASP A 299 -16.66 16.72 0.46
C ASP A 299 -15.48 16.29 -0.44
N GLY A 300 -15.58 15.10 -1.03
CA GLY A 300 -14.55 14.46 -1.85
C GLY A 300 -14.29 15.20 -3.15
N GLY A 301 -15.29 15.93 -3.66
CA GLY A 301 -15.14 16.85 -4.79
C GLY A 301 -14.44 18.17 -4.43
N GLY A 302 -14.14 18.39 -3.14
CA GLY A 302 -13.58 19.64 -2.64
C GLY A 302 -14.62 20.76 -2.50
N GLN A 303 -15.91 20.43 -2.56
CA GLN A 303 -16.97 21.39 -2.32
C GLN A 303 -17.18 21.56 -0.82
N THR A 304 -17.25 22.81 -0.38
CA THR A 304 -17.57 23.17 1.00
C THR A 304 -19.07 23.31 1.15
N HIS A 305 -19.62 22.71 2.21
CA HIS A 305 -21.00 22.86 2.66
C HIS A 305 -20.98 23.51 4.03
N GLN A 306 -21.64 24.64 4.20
CA GLN A 306 -21.65 25.39 5.45
C GLN A 306 -23.08 25.58 5.97
N ARG A 307 -23.21 25.48 7.31
CA ARG A 307 -24.39 25.94 8.05
C ARG A 307 -23.96 26.95 9.11
N ARG A 308 -24.34 28.21 8.91
CA ARG A 308 -24.14 29.29 9.88
C ARG A 308 -25.25 29.26 10.92
N GLY A 309 -24.92 29.62 12.16
CA GLY A 309 -25.91 29.74 13.23
C GLY A 309 -26.59 28.42 13.60
N PHE A 310 -25.91 27.30 13.40
CA PHE A 310 -26.37 25.98 13.85
C PHE A 310 -26.60 26.04 15.36
N SER A 311 -27.85 25.82 15.78
CA SER A 311 -28.27 26.03 17.16
C SER A 311 -27.71 24.94 18.06
N ILE A 312 -27.18 25.35 19.22
CA ILE A 312 -26.70 24.46 20.27
C ILE A 312 -27.21 24.93 21.62
N THR A 313 -27.25 24.04 22.59
CA THR A 313 -27.63 24.38 23.96
C THR A 313 -26.43 24.91 24.74
N GLY A 314 -26.54 26.14 25.25
CA GLY A 314 -25.52 26.78 26.09
C GLY A 314 -25.89 26.77 27.57
N ASP A 315 -26.12 25.59 28.16
CA ASP A 315 -26.55 25.41 29.57
C ASP A 315 -25.43 24.95 30.52
N GLY A 316 -24.24 24.69 29.99
CA GLY A 316 -23.11 24.17 30.74
C GLY A 316 -23.14 22.65 30.92
N GLU A 317 -24.04 21.93 30.27
CA GLU A 317 -24.12 20.46 30.29
C GLU A 317 -23.59 19.83 28.99
N TRP A 318 -23.33 18.53 29.02
CA TRP A 318 -22.91 17.77 27.84
C TRP A 318 -24.11 17.33 27.00
N HIS A 319 -24.04 17.57 25.70
CA HIS A 319 -25.05 17.19 24.71
C HIS A 319 -24.41 16.37 23.58
N ASP A 320 -25.16 15.43 23.03
CA ASP A 320 -24.74 14.66 21.85
C ASP A 320 -25.17 15.38 20.56
N LEU A 321 -24.31 15.35 19.55
CA LEU A 321 -24.57 15.87 18.22
C LEU A 321 -24.13 14.85 17.16
N THR A 322 -25.07 14.49 16.30
CA THR A 322 -24.83 13.66 15.12
C THR A 322 -24.96 14.52 13.86
N LEU A 323 -23.91 14.55 13.05
CA LEU A 323 -23.90 15.22 11.75
C LEU A 323 -23.86 14.16 10.66
N LYS A 324 -24.88 14.14 9.80
CA LYS A 324 -24.91 13.29 8.62
C LYS A 324 -24.58 14.13 7.39
N PRO A 325 -23.43 13.95 6.73
CA PRO A 325 -22.98 14.86 5.68
C PRO A 325 -23.97 15.03 4.51
N ALA A 326 -24.61 13.93 4.08
CA ALA A 326 -25.63 13.97 3.02
C ALA A 326 -26.87 14.81 3.39
N GLU A 327 -27.34 14.74 4.64
CA GLU A 327 -28.45 15.56 5.15
C GLU A 327 -28.01 17.01 5.43
N PHE A 328 -26.73 17.20 5.75
CA PHE A 328 -26.13 18.50 6.01
C PHE A 328 -25.88 19.31 4.73
N ALA A 329 -25.75 18.68 3.56
CA ALA A 329 -25.56 19.36 2.28
C ALA A 329 -26.75 20.27 1.89
N GLY A 330 -26.56 21.17 0.91
CA GLY A 330 -27.65 21.97 0.33
C GLY A 330 -27.83 23.42 0.82
N GLY A 331 -26.98 23.92 1.72
CA GLY A 331 -26.98 25.32 2.20
C GLY A 331 -25.94 26.19 1.51
N ASP A 332 -25.28 27.07 2.27
CA ASP A 332 -24.13 27.86 1.81
C ASP A 332 -23.05 26.92 1.26
N ARG A 333 -22.55 27.22 0.05
CA ARG A 333 -21.58 26.35 -0.63
C ARG A 333 -20.65 27.11 -1.57
N TRP A 334 -19.44 26.56 -1.75
CA TRP A 334 -18.43 27.04 -2.70
C TRP A 334 -17.34 25.97 -2.91
N GLY A 335 -16.52 26.13 -3.95
CA GLY A 335 -15.49 25.16 -4.30
C GLY A 335 -16.04 23.85 -4.88
N GLY A 336 -15.15 22.99 -5.38
CA GLY A 336 -15.52 21.72 -6.01
C GLY A 336 -16.53 21.86 -7.16
N ALA A 337 -17.46 20.90 -7.26
CA ALA A 337 -18.54 20.92 -8.25
C ALA A 337 -19.52 22.10 -8.08
N ASN A 338 -19.62 22.61 -6.84
CA ASN A 338 -20.48 23.71 -6.42
C ASN A 338 -21.98 23.54 -6.72
N ASP A 339 -22.48 22.31 -6.72
CA ASP A 339 -23.88 21.98 -7.10
C ASP A 339 -24.82 21.83 -5.90
N GLY A 340 -24.28 21.83 -4.68
CA GLY A 340 -25.03 21.65 -3.43
C GLY A 340 -25.36 20.20 -3.08
N GLN A 341 -24.95 19.25 -3.91
CA GLN A 341 -25.02 17.83 -3.62
C GLN A 341 -23.77 17.39 -2.86
N TRP A 342 -23.92 16.37 -2.02
CA TRP A 342 -22.80 15.78 -1.29
C TRP A 342 -22.06 14.80 -2.20
N HIS A 343 -20.75 15.00 -2.38
CA HIS A 343 -19.93 14.14 -3.26
C HIS A 343 -18.92 13.31 -2.46
N GLY A 344 -19.24 12.04 -2.25
CA GLY A 344 -18.30 11.03 -1.75
C GLY A 344 -17.84 11.22 -0.30
N VAL A 345 -16.54 11.11 -0.06
CA VAL A 345 -15.93 11.11 1.28
C VAL A 345 -15.89 12.49 1.90
N ILE A 346 -15.88 12.57 3.23
CA ILE A 346 -15.57 13.84 3.90
C ILE A 346 -14.05 14.07 3.92
N ARG A 347 -13.62 15.29 3.60
CA ARG A 347 -12.22 15.71 3.64
C ARG A 347 -11.90 16.63 4.82
N GLN A 348 -12.89 17.34 5.34
CA GLN A 348 -12.67 18.28 6.43
C GLN A 348 -13.94 18.51 7.24
N LEU A 349 -13.77 18.64 8.56
CA LEU A 349 -14.75 19.16 9.50
C LEU A 349 -14.23 20.48 10.08
N VAL A 350 -15.07 21.51 10.10
CA VAL A 350 -14.78 22.79 10.76
C VAL A 350 -15.90 23.14 11.71
N ILE A 351 -15.55 23.48 12.95
CA ILE A 351 -16.47 24.03 13.95
C ILE A 351 -15.97 25.42 14.32
N SER A 352 -16.80 26.43 14.10
CA SER A 352 -16.44 27.83 14.33
C SER A 352 -17.37 28.50 15.34
N LEU A 353 -16.77 29.32 16.20
CA LEU A 353 -17.47 30.28 17.05
C LEU A 353 -17.43 31.66 16.40
N THR A 354 -18.49 32.45 16.56
CA THR A 354 -18.60 33.82 16.05
C THR A 354 -19.07 34.77 17.15
N ALA A 355 -19.07 36.08 16.88
CA ALA A 355 -19.67 37.05 17.80
C ALA A 355 -21.16 36.77 18.10
N ASP A 356 -21.87 36.10 17.20
CA ASP A 356 -23.28 35.73 17.37
C ASP A 356 -23.47 34.45 18.20
N SER A 357 -22.41 33.66 18.42
CA SER A 357 -22.45 32.50 19.31
C SER A 357 -22.76 32.92 20.75
N ASP A 358 -22.22 34.05 21.20
CA ASP A 358 -22.55 34.72 22.47
C ASP A 358 -22.75 36.21 22.19
N LYS A 359 -23.96 36.59 21.78
CA LYS A 359 -24.28 37.98 21.38
C LYS A 359 -24.08 39.01 22.50
N GLU A 360 -24.22 38.58 23.75
CA GLU A 360 -24.19 39.47 24.92
C GLU A 360 -22.76 39.85 25.27
N ASN A 361 -21.88 38.85 25.43
CA ASN A 361 -20.50 39.12 25.87
C ASN A 361 -19.47 39.04 24.74
N LYS A 362 -19.85 38.49 23.59
CA LYS A 362 -18.97 38.24 22.43
C LYS A 362 -17.75 37.40 22.78
N ARG A 363 -17.87 36.54 23.79
CA ARG A 363 -16.81 35.67 24.32
C ARG A 363 -17.24 34.21 24.39
N PRO A 364 -17.72 33.61 23.29
CA PRO A 364 -18.22 32.25 23.31
C PRO A 364 -17.12 31.23 23.60
N GLU A 365 -17.52 30.13 24.24
CA GLU A 365 -16.68 28.96 24.47
C GLU A 365 -17.46 27.68 24.16
N ILE A 366 -16.79 26.66 23.63
CA ILE A 366 -17.33 25.32 23.48
C ILE A 366 -16.25 24.27 23.76
N GLN A 367 -16.62 23.22 24.48
CA GLN A 367 -15.82 22.01 24.67
C GLN A 367 -16.38 20.90 23.78
N LEU A 368 -15.51 20.10 23.18
CA LEU A 368 -15.84 18.98 22.30
C LEU A 368 -15.18 17.71 22.86
N ALA A 369 -15.91 16.61 22.88
CA ALA A 369 -15.43 15.31 23.33
C ALA A 369 -16.08 14.19 22.52
N LYS A 370 -15.55 12.97 22.58
CA LYS A 370 -16.10 11.77 21.90
C LYS A 370 -16.35 12.03 20.43
N VAL A 371 -15.43 12.77 19.77
CA VAL A 371 -15.53 13.07 18.34
C VAL A 371 -15.14 11.84 17.54
N ARG A 372 -16.07 11.30 16.76
CA ARG A 372 -15.93 10.04 16.03
C ARG A 372 -16.55 10.14 14.65
N ALA A 373 -16.06 9.31 13.74
CA ALA A 373 -16.65 9.10 12.42
C ALA A 373 -17.10 7.65 12.30
N GLU A 374 -18.34 7.45 11.86
CA GLU A 374 -18.72 6.19 11.22
C GLU A 374 -18.06 6.17 9.84
N VAL A 375 -17.22 5.19 9.57
CA VAL A 375 -16.54 5.06 8.28
C VAL A 375 -16.95 3.76 7.61
N VAL A 376 -17.25 3.85 6.32
CA VAL A 376 -17.39 2.69 5.44
C VAL A 376 -16.06 2.54 4.72
N GLN A 377 -15.37 1.43 4.97
CA GLN A 377 -14.10 1.12 4.32
C GLN A 377 -14.33 0.21 3.12
N PRO A 378 -13.64 0.48 1.99
CA PRO A 378 -13.60 -0.48 0.91
C PRO A 378 -12.91 -1.75 1.40
N VAL A 379 -13.48 -2.90 1.02
CA VAL A 379 -12.98 -4.21 1.41
C VAL A 379 -12.36 -4.88 0.20
N PHE A 380 -11.21 -5.51 0.40
CA PHE A 380 -10.42 -6.14 -0.66
C PHE A 380 -10.27 -7.62 -0.36
N ALA A 381 -10.30 -8.43 -1.43
CA ALA A 381 -9.93 -9.83 -1.35
C ALA A 381 -8.46 -9.93 -0.95
N GLN A 382 -8.20 -10.66 0.13
CA GLN A 382 -6.87 -11.11 0.48
C GLN A 382 -6.43 -12.21 -0.49
N PRO A 383 -5.13 -12.57 -0.54
CA PRO A 383 -4.70 -13.77 -1.26
C PRO A 383 -5.59 -14.96 -0.89
N ALA A 384 -6.06 -15.68 -1.91
CA ALA A 384 -6.98 -16.78 -1.70
C ALA A 384 -6.37 -17.82 -0.74
N ALA A 385 -7.10 -18.17 0.31
CA ALA A 385 -6.69 -19.21 1.25
C ALA A 385 -6.79 -20.61 0.63
N PHE A 386 -7.54 -20.73 -0.48
CA PHE A 386 -7.67 -21.93 -1.27
C PHE A 386 -7.88 -21.58 -2.75
N THR A 387 -7.19 -22.30 -3.63
CA THR A 387 -7.44 -22.31 -5.07
C THR A 387 -7.35 -23.73 -5.62
N SER A 388 -8.16 -24.05 -6.64
CA SER A 388 -8.02 -25.27 -7.43
C SER A 388 -8.58 -25.04 -8.84
N ASP A 389 -7.68 -25.04 -9.82
CA ASP A 389 -7.94 -24.91 -11.26
C ASP A 389 -8.04 -26.26 -11.98
N PHE A 390 -7.77 -27.36 -11.27
CA PHE A 390 -7.80 -28.73 -11.79
C PHE A 390 -6.98 -28.96 -13.08
N GLU A 391 -5.93 -28.17 -13.33
CA GLU A 391 -5.02 -28.34 -14.49
C GLU A 391 -4.06 -29.53 -14.35
N THR A 392 -4.22 -30.33 -13.28
CA THR A 392 -3.45 -31.53 -13.01
C THR A 392 -4.09 -32.76 -13.65
N ALA A 393 -3.31 -33.82 -13.87
CA ALA A 393 -3.81 -35.04 -14.50
C ALA A 393 -4.77 -35.88 -13.63
N ALA A 394 -4.73 -35.69 -12.30
CA ALA A 394 -5.54 -36.45 -11.34
C ALA A 394 -5.73 -35.68 -10.03
N LEU A 395 -6.81 -35.98 -9.30
CA LEU A 395 -7.02 -35.46 -7.94
C LEU A 395 -5.97 -36.00 -6.98
N GLY A 396 -5.48 -35.13 -6.10
CA GLY A 396 -4.58 -35.52 -5.01
C GLY A 396 -5.27 -36.37 -3.94
N ASP A 397 -4.46 -37.06 -3.13
CA ASP A 397 -4.94 -37.99 -2.08
C ASP A 397 -5.75 -37.29 -0.97
N GLU A 398 -5.62 -35.97 -0.83
CA GLU A 398 -6.41 -35.17 0.11
C GLU A 398 -7.89 -35.02 -0.27
N TRP A 399 -8.27 -35.37 -1.51
CA TRP A 399 -9.65 -35.35 -1.97
C TRP A 399 -10.37 -36.66 -1.64
N VAL A 400 -11.48 -36.58 -0.90
CA VAL A 400 -12.30 -37.75 -0.56
C VAL A 400 -13.41 -37.90 -1.57
N VAL A 401 -13.34 -38.95 -2.40
CA VAL A 401 -14.25 -39.23 -3.51
C VAL A 401 -15.16 -40.43 -3.21
N SER A 402 -16.42 -40.35 -3.66
CA SER A 402 -17.35 -41.47 -3.77
C SER A 402 -18.03 -41.42 -5.14
N GLY A 403 -18.11 -42.55 -5.85
CA GLY A 403 -18.71 -42.63 -7.19
C GLY A 403 -17.75 -42.25 -8.31
N ASP A 404 -18.29 -41.87 -9.47
CA ASP A 404 -17.50 -41.48 -10.65
C ASP A 404 -17.19 -39.98 -10.60
N VAL A 405 -16.03 -39.67 -10.01
CA VAL A 405 -15.48 -38.30 -9.95
C VAL A 405 -14.02 -38.33 -10.41
N LYS A 406 -13.66 -37.43 -11.33
CA LYS A 406 -12.31 -37.33 -11.90
C LYS A 406 -12.04 -35.95 -12.50
N ILE A 407 -10.79 -35.66 -12.81
CA ILE A 407 -10.44 -34.50 -13.63
C ILE A 407 -10.61 -34.88 -15.11
N GLU A 408 -11.29 -34.02 -15.87
CA GLU A 408 -11.48 -34.17 -17.31
C GLU A 408 -11.44 -32.78 -17.97
N ALA A 409 -10.54 -32.61 -18.95
CA ALA A 409 -10.33 -31.35 -19.68
C ALA A 409 -10.10 -30.12 -18.78
N GLY A 410 -9.30 -30.27 -17.73
CA GLY A 410 -8.98 -29.19 -16.79
C GLY A 410 -10.08 -28.90 -15.77
N ALA A 411 -11.12 -29.75 -15.65
CA ALA A 411 -12.21 -29.53 -14.70
C ALA A 411 -12.52 -30.77 -13.85
N LEU A 412 -13.01 -30.57 -12.64
CA LEU A 412 -13.55 -31.62 -11.78
C LEU A 412 -14.93 -32.05 -12.28
N ARG A 413 -15.02 -33.28 -12.81
CA ARG A 413 -16.25 -33.87 -13.34
C ARG A 413 -16.85 -34.86 -12.34
N LEU A 414 -18.10 -34.63 -11.95
CA LEU A 414 -18.96 -35.60 -11.30
C LEU A 414 -19.90 -36.20 -12.35
N SER A 415 -19.92 -37.52 -12.48
CA SER A 415 -20.83 -38.21 -13.39
C SER A 415 -21.61 -39.31 -12.69
N ARG A 416 -22.83 -39.55 -13.17
CA ARG A 416 -23.65 -40.69 -12.74
C ARG A 416 -24.53 -41.13 -13.89
N THR A 417 -24.59 -42.43 -14.15
CA THR A 417 -25.50 -43.01 -15.15
C THR A 417 -26.88 -43.28 -14.54
N LEU A 418 -27.88 -43.52 -15.40
CA LEU A 418 -29.24 -43.86 -14.94
C LEU A 418 -29.24 -45.13 -14.07
N ASP A 419 -28.48 -46.15 -14.46
CA ASP A 419 -28.40 -47.43 -13.72
C ASP A 419 -27.69 -47.30 -12.36
N ALA A 420 -26.94 -46.21 -12.15
CA ALA A 420 -26.20 -45.92 -10.93
C ALA A 420 -26.87 -44.85 -10.06
N VAL A 421 -28.12 -44.47 -10.33
CA VAL A 421 -28.81 -43.32 -9.69
C VAL A 421 -28.87 -43.41 -8.15
N GLU A 422 -28.95 -44.63 -7.60
CA GLU A 422 -28.95 -44.89 -6.15
C GLU A 422 -27.55 -44.89 -5.51
N GLN A 423 -26.49 -44.80 -6.31
CA GLN A 423 -25.11 -44.75 -5.82
C GLN A 423 -24.72 -43.31 -5.47
N ALA A 424 -23.94 -43.16 -4.40
CA ALA A 424 -23.39 -41.87 -4.01
C ALA A 424 -22.35 -41.38 -5.02
N CYS A 425 -22.53 -40.15 -5.50
CA CYS A 425 -21.56 -39.44 -6.33
C CYS A 425 -21.24 -38.10 -5.66
N SER A 426 -20.08 -38.00 -5.03
CA SER A 426 -19.68 -36.85 -4.21
C SER A 426 -18.17 -36.75 -4.07
N VAL A 427 -17.71 -35.54 -3.79
CA VAL A 427 -16.30 -35.23 -3.57
C VAL A 427 -16.18 -34.18 -2.46
N THR A 428 -15.22 -34.37 -1.57
CA THR A 428 -14.87 -33.42 -0.50
C THR A 428 -13.41 -33.06 -0.65
N GLY A 429 -13.12 -31.76 -0.76
CA GLY A 429 -11.76 -31.25 -0.88
C GLY A 429 -11.03 -31.16 0.46
N PRO A 430 -9.73 -30.83 0.41
CA PRO A 430 -8.94 -30.57 1.61
C PRO A 430 -9.50 -29.39 2.41
N ALA A 431 -9.27 -29.42 3.72
CA ALA A 431 -9.56 -28.29 4.58
C ALA A 431 -8.46 -27.23 4.44
N PHE A 432 -8.86 -25.96 4.39
CA PHE A 432 -7.98 -24.81 4.39
C PHE A 432 -8.27 -23.89 5.59
N PRO A 433 -7.29 -23.12 6.09
CA PRO A 433 -7.50 -22.18 7.18
C PRO A 433 -8.58 -21.15 6.84
N ALA A 434 -9.51 -20.92 7.76
CA ALA A 434 -10.55 -19.93 7.62
C ALA A 434 -10.84 -19.25 8.95
N SER A 435 -11.21 -17.97 8.92
CA SER A 435 -11.54 -17.18 10.10
C SER A 435 -12.98 -16.66 10.01
N PRO A 436 -13.61 -16.36 11.15
CA PRO A 436 -14.89 -15.63 11.15
C PRO A 436 -14.76 -14.30 10.40
N GLY A 437 -15.86 -13.85 9.80
CA GLY A 437 -15.90 -12.62 9.01
C GLY A 437 -16.32 -12.85 7.57
N GLN A 438 -16.17 -11.83 6.73
CA GLN A 438 -16.64 -11.85 5.35
C GLN A 438 -15.63 -12.55 4.42
N TRP A 439 -16.13 -13.38 3.51
CA TRP A 439 -15.36 -14.12 2.51
C TRP A 439 -15.97 -13.98 1.12
N GLU A 440 -15.13 -13.91 0.09
CA GLU A 440 -15.53 -14.13 -1.30
C GLU A 440 -15.20 -15.58 -1.68
N VAL A 441 -16.19 -16.27 -2.23
CA VAL A 441 -16.04 -17.63 -2.74
C VAL A 441 -16.47 -17.65 -4.20
N SER A 442 -15.63 -18.20 -5.06
CA SER A 442 -15.92 -18.33 -6.49
C SER A 442 -15.64 -19.72 -7.02
N LEU A 443 -16.34 -20.06 -8.10
CA LEU A 443 -16.19 -21.28 -8.86
C LEU A 443 -16.82 -21.13 -10.24
N VAL A 444 -16.38 -21.94 -11.19
CA VAL A 444 -17.04 -22.12 -12.47
C VAL A 444 -17.77 -23.46 -12.47
N THR A 445 -18.99 -23.48 -13.00
CA THR A 445 -19.77 -24.72 -13.08
C THR A 445 -20.47 -24.89 -14.42
N GLN A 446 -20.71 -26.13 -14.81
CA GLN A 446 -21.55 -26.50 -15.96
C GLN A 446 -22.38 -27.72 -15.60
N ALA A 447 -23.64 -27.77 -16.02
CA ALA A 447 -24.54 -28.88 -15.74
C ALA A 447 -25.13 -29.46 -17.03
N ASP A 448 -25.08 -30.77 -17.19
CA ASP A 448 -25.93 -31.53 -18.11
C ASP A 448 -26.56 -32.69 -17.32
N LEU A 449 -27.59 -32.35 -16.56
CA LEU A 449 -28.23 -33.24 -15.60
C LEU A 449 -29.67 -33.55 -16.02
N LYS A 450 -30.02 -34.83 -16.06
CA LYS A 450 -31.42 -35.25 -16.16
C LYS A 450 -32.10 -35.04 -14.81
N SER A 451 -32.93 -33.99 -14.77
CA SER A 451 -33.52 -33.44 -13.55
C SER A 451 -35.03 -33.29 -13.73
N PRO A 452 -35.85 -34.27 -13.31
CA PRO A 452 -37.32 -34.17 -13.38
C PRO A 452 -37.90 -32.97 -12.63
N ASP A 453 -37.25 -32.58 -11.53
CA ASP A 453 -37.52 -31.37 -10.76
C ASP A 453 -36.22 -30.88 -10.09
N ASN A 454 -36.28 -29.78 -9.34
CA ASN A 454 -35.12 -29.18 -8.68
C ASN A 454 -34.58 -29.98 -7.48
N SER A 455 -35.24 -31.06 -7.06
CA SER A 455 -34.68 -31.99 -6.06
C SER A 455 -33.68 -32.98 -6.67
N TYR A 456 -33.58 -33.00 -8.01
CA TYR A 456 -32.56 -33.71 -8.78
C TYR A 456 -31.51 -32.68 -9.22
N ASN A 457 -30.44 -32.54 -8.46
CA ASN A 457 -29.47 -31.47 -8.68
C ASN A 457 -28.03 -31.93 -8.37
N ALA A 458 -27.08 -31.11 -8.79
CA ALA A 458 -25.75 -31.05 -8.24
C ALA A 458 -25.68 -29.90 -7.24
N VAL A 459 -25.05 -30.13 -6.09
CA VAL A 459 -24.85 -29.11 -5.08
C VAL A 459 -23.36 -28.96 -4.83
N VAL A 460 -22.90 -27.71 -4.76
CA VAL A 460 -21.58 -27.36 -4.24
C VAL A 460 -21.76 -26.55 -2.98
N GLN A 461 -21.06 -26.91 -1.91
CA GLN A 461 -21.12 -26.30 -0.60
C GLN A 461 -19.73 -25.91 -0.10
N LEU A 462 -19.69 -24.87 0.72
CA LEU A 462 -18.59 -24.63 1.64
C LEU A 462 -19.00 -25.14 3.03
N GLU A 463 -18.25 -26.09 3.57
CA GLU A 463 -18.40 -26.56 4.94
C GLU A 463 -17.41 -25.83 5.86
N CYS A 464 -17.92 -25.15 6.90
CA CYS A 464 -17.09 -24.44 7.88
C CYS A 464 -16.88 -25.31 9.11
N LEU A 465 -15.63 -25.41 9.59
CA LEU A 465 -15.17 -26.34 10.60
C LEU A 465 -14.64 -25.61 11.84
N ASP A 466 -14.93 -26.17 13.02
CA ASP A 466 -14.31 -25.75 14.29
C ASP A 466 -12.92 -26.40 14.50
N SER A 467 -12.27 -26.08 15.62
CA SER A 467 -10.95 -26.63 15.96
C SER A 467 -10.93 -28.13 16.24
N ALA A 468 -12.09 -28.78 16.39
CA ALA A 468 -12.22 -30.22 16.48
C ALA A 468 -12.53 -30.87 15.12
N GLY A 469 -12.59 -30.09 14.04
CA GLY A 469 -12.94 -30.55 12.69
C GLY A 469 -14.43 -30.83 12.50
N LYS A 470 -15.29 -30.38 13.44
CA LYS A 470 -16.74 -30.53 13.33
C LYS A 470 -17.33 -29.39 12.50
N ILE A 471 -18.31 -29.72 11.67
CA ILE A 471 -19.03 -28.74 10.86
C ILE A 471 -19.88 -27.84 11.75
N VAL A 472 -19.58 -26.54 11.69
CA VAL A 472 -20.31 -25.46 12.36
C VAL A 472 -21.45 -24.97 11.48
N GLU A 473 -21.18 -24.77 10.19
CA GLU A 473 -22.14 -24.24 9.21
C GLU A 473 -21.85 -24.74 7.80
N ARG A 474 -22.87 -24.70 6.93
CA ARG A 474 -22.76 -25.01 5.50
C ARG A 474 -23.38 -23.92 4.65
N PHE A 475 -22.65 -23.46 3.65
CA PHE A 475 -23.13 -22.49 2.66
C PHE A 475 -23.30 -23.18 1.32
N THR A 476 -24.52 -23.23 0.79
CA THR A 476 -24.75 -23.72 -0.58
C THR A 476 -24.29 -22.65 -1.58
N LEU A 477 -23.25 -22.98 -2.34
CA LEU A 477 -22.67 -22.12 -3.37
C LEU A 477 -23.42 -22.29 -4.69
N VAL A 478 -23.69 -23.53 -5.10
CA VAL A 478 -24.39 -23.85 -6.34
C VAL A 478 -25.46 -24.90 -6.10
N ASP A 479 -26.59 -24.72 -6.79
CA ASP A 479 -27.67 -25.69 -6.94
C ASP A 479 -27.98 -25.80 -8.45
N GLY A 480 -27.28 -26.73 -9.10
CA GLY A 480 -27.31 -26.95 -10.55
C GLY A 480 -28.27 -28.07 -10.92
N PHE A 481 -29.20 -27.81 -11.84
CA PHE A 481 -30.15 -28.79 -12.34
C PHE A 481 -30.42 -28.54 -13.82
N GLY A 482 -30.89 -29.56 -14.53
CA GLY A 482 -31.12 -29.51 -15.96
C GLY A 482 -29.82 -29.30 -16.75
N GLN A 483 -29.96 -28.62 -17.89
CA GLN A 483 -28.82 -28.20 -18.71
C GLN A 483 -28.52 -26.72 -18.43
N ARG A 484 -27.27 -26.42 -18.09
CA ARG A 484 -26.76 -25.06 -17.93
C ARG A 484 -25.39 -24.94 -18.58
N ASP A 485 -25.21 -23.87 -19.33
CA ASP A 485 -23.92 -23.52 -19.89
C ASP A 485 -22.92 -23.17 -18.78
N ARG A 486 -21.63 -23.14 -19.14
CA ARG A 486 -20.54 -22.80 -18.23
C ARG A 486 -20.78 -21.40 -17.64
N GLU A 487 -20.92 -21.33 -16.32
CA GLU A 487 -21.19 -20.08 -15.59
C GLU A 487 -20.18 -19.87 -14.47
N THR A 488 -19.70 -18.64 -14.30
CA THR A 488 -18.91 -18.23 -13.14
C THR A 488 -19.84 -17.80 -12.02
N VAL A 489 -19.69 -18.45 -10.87
CA VAL A 489 -20.42 -18.16 -9.64
C VAL A 489 -19.47 -17.46 -8.67
N ARG A 490 -19.94 -16.37 -8.08
CA ARG A 490 -19.23 -15.61 -7.04
C ARG A 490 -20.21 -15.25 -5.93
N LYS A 491 -19.84 -15.53 -4.69
CA LYS A 491 -20.67 -15.26 -3.51
C LYS A 491 -19.88 -14.59 -2.40
N LEU A 492 -20.52 -13.61 -1.76
CA LEU A 492 -20.10 -13.07 -0.48
C LEU A 492 -20.80 -13.86 0.62
N ILE A 493 -20.03 -14.41 1.55
CA ILE A 493 -20.54 -15.16 2.69
C ILE A 493 -19.91 -14.64 3.98
N GLU A 494 -20.69 -14.61 5.06
CA GLU A 494 -20.22 -14.23 6.40
C GLU A 494 -20.01 -15.51 7.21
N LEU A 495 -18.76 -15.87 7.47
CA LEU A 495 -18.44 -17.06 8.25
C LEU A 495 -18.65 -16.79 9.74
N PRO A 496 -19.30 -17.72 10.47
CA PRO A 496 -19.66 -17.50 11.87
C PRO A 496 -18.46 -17.57 12.81
N LYS A 497 -18.65 -17.08 14.05
CA LYS A 497 -17.66 -17.22 15.12
C LYS A 497 -17.35 -18.69 15.40
N GLY A 498 -16.09 -18.99 15.72
CA GLY A 498 -15.63 -20.34 16.07
C GLY A 498 -15.13 -21.19 14.90
N VAL A 499 -15.25 -20.68 13.66
CA VAL A 499 -14.62 -21.28 12.49
C VAL A 499 -13.12 -21.11 12.55
N VAL A 500 -12.38 -22.17 12.23
CA VAL A 500 -10.91 -22.15 12.07
C VAL A 500 -10.45 -22.74 10.74
N ALA A 501 -11.33 -23.47 10.05
CA ALA A 501 -11.07 -24.05 8.74
C ALA A 501 -12.35 -24.14 7.91
N ALA A 502 -12.23 -24.25 6.60
CA ALA A 502 -13.32 -24.55 5.69
C ALA A 502 -12.89 -25.53 4.61
N ARG A 503 -13.84 -26.15 3.92
CA ARG A 503 -13.58 -27.02 2.76
C ARG A 503 -14.73 -27.03 1.78
N PHE A 504 -14.41 -27.30 0.51
CA PHE A 504 -15.42 -27.49 -0.53
C PHE A 504 -15.96 -28.92 -0.50
N GLN A 505 -17.26 -29.05 -0.73
CA GLN A 505 -17.94 -30.33 -0.92
C GLN A 505 -18.87 -30.22 -2.12
N ALA A 506 -18.89 -31.23 -2.98
CA ALA A 506 -19.82 -31.31 -4.09
C ALA A 506 -20.46 -32.69 -4.17
N GLN A 507 -21.73 -32.76 -4.60
CA GLN A 507 -22.45 -34.01 -4.76
C GLN A 507 -23.60 -33.94 -5.76
N LEU A 508 -23.98 -35.09 -6.31
CA LEU A 508 -25.20 -35.25 -7.09
C LEU A 508 -26.33 -35.81 -6.20
N ASN A 509 -27.43 -35.08 -6.04
CA ASN A 509 -28.64 -35.54 -5.35
C ASN A 509 -29.62 -36.10 -6.37
N LYS A 510 -29.82 -37.43 -6.40
CA LYS A 510 -30.75 -38.17 -7.28
C LYS A 510 -30.57 -37.99 -8.81
N ALA A 511 -29.90 -36.95 -9.28
CA ALA A 511 -29.70 -36.64 -10.70
C ALA A 511 -28.68 -37.59 -11.35
N HIS A 512 -28.87 -37.89 -12.63
CA HIS A 512 -27.86 -38.57 -13.45
C HIS A 512 -27.50 -37.68 -14.64
N GLY A 513 -26.31 -37.85 -15.20
CA GLY A 513 -25.70 -36.93 -16.15
C GLY A 513 -24.33 -36.47 -15.65
N GLU A 514 -23.93 -35.27 -16.05
CA GLU A 514 -22.61 -34.71 -15.78
C GLU A 514 -22.70 -33.33 -15.14
N PHE A 515 -21.79 -33.08 -14.19
CA PHE A 515 -21.61 -31.78 -13.57
C PHE A 515 -20.12 -31.48 -13.50
N LEU A 516 -19.72 -30.32 -14.05
CA LEU A 516 -18.34 -29.87 -14.07
C LEU A 516 -18.17 -28.73 -13.08
N ILE A 517 -17.05 -28.73 -12.38
CA ILE A 517 -16.61 -27.68 -11.46
C ILE A 517 -15.18 -27.31 -11.83
N ASP A 518 -14.90 -26.03 -11.85
CA ASP A 518 -13.59 -25.48 -12.18
C ASP A 518 -13.33 -24.19 -11.37
N ASP A 519 -12.10 -23.69 -11.37
CA ASP A 519 -11.69 -22.41 -10.77
C ASP A 519 -12.21 -22.18 -9.33
N LEU A 520 -12.12 -23.19 -8.46
CA LEU A 520 -12.50 -23.03 -7.05
C LEU A 520 -11.57 -22.01 -6.39
N ALA A 521 -12.11 -21.00 -5.74
CA ALA A 521 -11.34 -20.08 -4.92
C ALA A 521 -12.12 -19.61 -3.68
N ALA A 522 -11.41 -19.39 -2.58
CA ALA A 522 -11.94 -18.77 -1.37
C ALA A 522 -10.94 -17.76 -0.80
N ALA A 523 -11.37 -16.52 -0.65
CA ALA A 523 -10.54 -15.42 -0.16
C ALA A 523 -11.22 -14.70 1.00
N TYR A 524 -10.47 -14.45 2.07
CA TYR A 524 -10.93 -13.60 3.17
C TYR A 524 -11.04 -12.15 2.67
N LEU A 525 -12.06 -11.43 3.15
CA LEU A 525 -12.27 -10.05 2.81
C LEU A 525 -11.90 -9.16 3.99
N ALA A 526 -10.98 -8.23 3.75
CA ALA A 526 -10.54 -7.28 4.78
C ALA A 526 -10.38 -5.87 4.16
N PRO A 527 -10.59 -4.80 4.95
CA PRO A 527 -10.24 -3.46 4.50
C PRO A 527 -8.75 -3.39 4.18
N ALA A 528 -8.36 -2.46 3.30
CA ALA A 528 -6.95 -2.20 3.08
C ALA A 528 -6.27 -1.90 4.43
N PRO A 529 -5.05 -2.41 4.68
CA PRO A 529 -4.31 -2.05 5.88
C PRO A 529 -4.26 -0.53 5.99
N GLN A 530 -4.78 0.02 7.09
CA GLN A 530 -4.63 1.45 7.33
C GLN A 530 -3.15 1.75 7.46
N ARG A 531 -2.64 2.55 6.52
CA ARG A 531 -1.25 2.98 6.54
C ARG A 531 -1.06 3.89 7.74
N ASP A 532 -0.29 3.44 8.72
CA ASP A 532 0.13 4.26 9.84
C ASP A 532 1.22 5.23 9.34
N ASP A 533 0.83 6.45 8.99
CA ASP A 533 1.71 7.50 8.49
C ASP A 533 2.21 8.44 9.59
N ARG A 534 2.11 8.01 10.86
CA ARG A 534 2.45 8.84 12.02
C ARG A 534 3.92 9.19 12.02
N ILE A 535 4.79 8.29 11.57
CA ILE A 535 6.23 8.54 11.41
C ILE A 535 6.49 9.15 10.03
N SER A 536 6.92 10.40 9.99
CA SER A 536 7.32 11.05 8.75
C SER A 536 8.77 10.78 8.36
N ARG A 537 9.68 10.67 9.34
CA ARG A 537 11.11 10.53 9.07
C ARG A 537 11.87 9.98 10.27
N VAL A 538 12.94 9.24 9.99
CA VAL A 538 14.00 8.90 10.96
C VAL A 538 15.30 9.53 10.45
N LEU A 539 16.02 10.19 11.32
CA LEU A 539 17.25 10.92 11.06
C LEU A 539 18.36 10.35 11.92
N PHE A 540 19.56 10.33 11.36
CA PHE A 540 20.76 9.92 12.06
C PHE A 540 21.78 11.06 12.01
N SER A 541 22.46 11.28 13.12
CA SER A 541 23.56 12.23 13.24
C SER A 541 24.71 11.58 13.99
N THR A 542 25.93 11.93 13.61
CA THR A 542 27.15 11.50 14.29
C THR A 542 28.05 12.70 14.55
N ALA A 543 29.20 12.50 15.18
CA ALA A 543 30.18 13.56 15.42
C ALA A 543 30.68 14.25 14.13
N GLN A 544 30.60 13.56 12.98
CA GLN A 544 31.11 14.06 11.69
C GLN A 544 30.01 14.15 10.64
N LEU A 545 30.09 15.17 9.79
CA LEU A 545 29.21 15.31 8.64
C LEU A 545 29.40 14.12 7.69
N GLY A 546 28.30 13.52 7.25
CA GLY A 546 28.33 12.36 6.35
C GLY A 546 28.71 11.04 7.02
N ASN A 547 28.76 11.00 8.36
CA ASN A 547 29.05 9.80 9.16
C ASN A 547 30.40 9.14 8.85
N LEU A 548 31.39 9.96 8.48
CA LEU A 548 32.77 9.56 8.28
C LEU A 548 33.56 9.90 9.55
N LEU A 549 33.53 9.00 10.52
CA LEU A 549 34.13 9.18 11.85
C LEU A 549 35.66 9.04 11.79
N PHE A 550 36.37 9.78 12.63
CA PHE A 550 37.75 9.47 12.98
C PHE A 550 37.83 8.39 14.07
N PRO A 551 38.98 7.74 14.26
CA PRO A 551 39.10 6.64 15.23
C PRO A 551 38.78 7.04 16.68
N ASP A 552 39.08 8.30 17.03
CA ASP A 552 38.89 8.87 18.36
C ASP A 552 37.55 9.62 18.52
N ASP A 553 36.75 9.72 17.45
CA ASP A 553 35.44 10.35 17.55
C ASP A 553 34.48 9.49 18.40
N SER A 554 33.50 10.16 19.00
CA SER A 554 32.40 9.47 19.66
C SER A 554 31.69 8.54 18.67
N ARG A 555 31.45 7.30 19.10
CA ARG A 555 30.65 6.29 18.38
C ARG A 555 29.17 6.37 18.72
N GLU A 556 28.76 7.47 19.32
CA GLU A 556 27.36 7.76 19.59
C GLU A 556 26.69 8.28 18.31
N VAL A 557 25.57 7.66 17.95
CA VAL A 557 24.71 8.07 16.84
C VAL A 557 23.44 8.67 17.41
N GLY A 558 23.23 9.96 17.21
CA GLY A 558 21.96 10.61 17.51
C GLY A 558 20.88 10.12 16.54
N VAL A 559 19.72 9.77 17.08
CA VAL A 559 18.54 9.36 16.31
C VAL A 559 17.41 10.32 16.60
N THR A 560 16.87 10.93 15.54
CA THR A 560 15.72 11.83 15.63
C THR A 560 14.57 11.27 14.81
N ILE A 561 13.43 11.06 15.44
CA ILE A 561 12.22 10.54 14.81
C ILE A 561 11.22 11.68 14.77
N GLU A 562 10.88 12.10 13.55
CA GLU A 562 9.86 13.11 13.30
C GLU A 562 8.53 12.41 13.03
N ALA A 563 7.53 12.75 13.81
CA ALA A 563 6.18 12.21 13.73
C ALA A 563 5.13 13.32 13.57
N ARG A 564 4.10 13.04 12.77
CA ARG A 564 2.94 13.92 12.53
C ARG A 564 1.88 13.77 13.63
N LYS A 565 1.80 12.58 14.22
CA LYS A 565 0.95 12.25 15.36
C LYS A 565 1.83 11.68 16.49
N PRO A 566 1.36 11.61 17.75
CA PRO A 566 2.11 10.99 18.84
C PRO A 566 2.51 9.56 18.46
N LEU A 567 3.42 8.88 19.14
CA LEU A 567 3.67 7.45 18.92
C LEU A 567 2.86 6.66 19.93
N ARG A 568 2.26 5.54 19.49
CA ARG A 568 1.59 4.60 20.41
C ARG A 568 2.66 3.86 21.22
N ASP A 569 2.25 3.24 22.32
CA ASP A 569 3.19 2.54 23.21
C ASP A 569 3.97 1.42 22.49
N ASP A 570 3.32 0.70 21.56
CA ASP A 570 3.99 -0.29 20.70
C ASP A 570 5.03 0.35 19.77
N GLN A 571 4.75 1.56 19.28
CA GLN A 571 5.61 2.32 18.36
C GLN A 571 6.73 3.09 19.05
N LYS A 572 6.69 3.21 20.38
CA LYS A 572 7.79 3.78 21.17
C LYS A 572 8.98 2.82 21.29
N SER A 573 8.97 1.68 20.61
CA SER A 573 10.07 0.71 20.57
C SER A 573 10.90 0.85 19.28
N LEU A 574 12.14 1.34 19.39
CA LEU A 574 13.11 1.41 18.31
C LEU A 574 14.04 0.19 18.36
N SER A 575 14.09 -0.61 17.31
CA SER A 575 15.06 -1.71 17.17
C SER A 575 16.14 -1.36 16.16
N TRP A 576 17.41 -1.70 16.43
CA TRP A 576 18.52 -1.41 15.53
C TRP A 576 19.53 -2.54 15.42
N VAL A 577 20.25 -2.57 14.29
CA VAL A 577 21.34 -3.50 14.00
C VAL A 577 22.35 -2.86 13.06
N VAL A 578 23.64 -3.16 13.23
CA VAL A 578 24.70 -2.77 12.30
C VAL A 578 24.99 -3.92 11.34
N ARG A 579 25.13 -3.61 10.06
CA ARG A 579 25.51 -4.55 9.00
C ARG A 579 26.78 -4.09 8.31
N ASP A 580 27.60 -5.03 7.86
CA ASP A 580 28.71 -4.72 6.98
C ASP A 580 28.26 -4.58 5.52
N TYR A 581 29.20 -4.29 4.62
CA TYR A 581 28.97 -4.17 3.18
C TYR A 581 28.31 -5.41 2.53
N TRP A 582 28.48 -6.60 3.12
CA TRP A 582 27.89 -7.84 2.61
C TRP A 582 26.53 -8.14 3.23
N GLY A 583 26.02 -7.24 4.08
CA GLY A 583 24.78 -7.39 4.82
C GLY A 583 24.89 -8.27 6.07
N ALA A 584 26.11 -8.69 6.46
CA ALA A 584 26.29 -9.52 7.65
C ALA A 584 26.13 -8.67 8.92
N GLU A 585 25.30 -9.16 9.85
CA GLU A 585 25.01 -8.49 11.10
C GLU A 585 26.23 -8.50 12.04
N GLN A 586 26.64 -7.32 12.51
CA GLN A 586 27.79 -7.11 13.39
C GLN A 586 27.39 -7.16 14.88
N ASN A 587 26.09 -7.14 15.15
CA ASN A 587 25.50 -7.30 16.47
C ASN A 587 24.12 -7.95 16.35
N GLN A 588 23.62 -8.54 17.45
CA GLN A 588 22.22 -8.95 17.54
C GLN A 588 21.32 -7.70 17.55
N PRO A 589 20.09 -7.77 16.99
CA PRO A 589 19.14 -6.66 17.07
C PRO A 589 18.93 -6.20 18.51
N VAL A 590 19.09 -4.89 18.75
CA VAL A 590 18.92 -4.27 20.06
C VAL A 590 17.67 -3.40 20.02
N THR A 591 16.80 -3.56 21.03
CA THR A 591 15.58 -2.76 21.17
C THR A 591 15.74 -1.74 22.29
N MET A 592 15.27 -0.52 22.06
CA MET A 592 15.25 0.56 23.03
C MET A 592 13.92 1.31 23.01
N MET A 593 13.53 1.87 24.15
CA MET A 593 12.30 2.66 24.28
C MET A 593 12.57 4.14 24.06
N LEU A 594 11.74 4.77 23.24
CA LEU A 594 11.70 6.20 23.00
C LEU A 594 11.02 6.90 24.18
N GLY A 595 11.52 8.09 24.52
CA GLY A 595 10.91 8.96 25.52
C GLY A 595 9.64 9.66 25.01
N GLU A 596 9.23 10.71 25.74
CA GLU A 596 8.16 11.59 25.31
C GLU A 596 8.64 12.58 24.22
N PRO A 597 7.78 12.97 23.28
CA PRO A 597 8.16 13.87 22.21
C PRO A 597 8.31 15.31 22.70
N GLU A 598 9.21 16.04 22.04
CA GLU A 598 9.18 17.51 22.03
C GLU A 598 8.33 18.00 20.84
N LYS A 599 7.40 18.92 21.06
CA LYS A 599 6.63 19.54 19.97
C LYS A 599 7.44 20.68 19.32
N LYS A 600 7.95 20.46 18.11
CA LYS A 600 8.63 21.47 17.29
C LYS A 600 7.70 21.90 16.13
N LYS A 601 7.04 23.06 16.29
CA LYS A 601 6.00 23.57 15.35
C LYS A 601 4.85 22.56 15.19
N ASP A 602 4.67 22.03 13.97
CA ASP A 602 3.64 21.07 13.59
C ASP A 602 4.17 19.62 13.57
N THR A 603 5.30 19.35 14.22
CA THR A 603 5.95 18.04 14.24
C THR A 603 6.30 17.64 15.68
N LEU A 604 6.07 16.37 16.01
CA LEU A 604 6.48 15.76 17.26
C LEU A 604 7.82 15.08 17.04
N VAL A 605 8.79 15.38 17.90
CA VAL A 605 10.17 14.97 17.71
C VAL A 605 10.60 14.10 18.90
N TYR A 606 10.95 12.85 18.62
CA TYR A 606 11.52 11.92 19.58
C TYR A 606 13.02 11.84 19.34
N GLU A 607 13.80 12.11 20.37
CA GLU A 607 15.25 12.06 20.32
C GLU A 607 15.76 10.93 21.21
N THR A 608 16.74 10.19 20.70
CA THR A 608 17.47 9.16 21.44
C THR A 608 18.88 9.04 20.87
N SER A 609 19.77 8.30 21.51
CA SER A 609 21.09 7.99 20.97
C SER A 609 21.43 6.51 21.05
N ILE A 610 22.17 6.04 20.06
CA ILE A 610 22.66 4.67 19.95
C ILE A 610 24.18 4.69 20.19
N ASP A 611 24.65 3.91 21.16
CA ASP A 611 26.07 3.72 21.40
C ASP A 611 26.61 2.52 20.61
N LEU A 612 27.50 2.78 19.65
CA LEU A 612 28.15 1.74 18.85
C LEU A 612 29.52 1.30 19.41
N SER A 613 29.92 1.75 20.61
CA SER A 613 31.21 1.40 21.21
C SER A 613 31.42 -0.11 21.38
N GLY A 614 30.35 -0.86 21.67
CA GLY A 614 30.36 -2.32 21.81
C GLY A 614 30.29 -3.11 20.51
N VAL A 615 30.12 -2.44 19.36
CA VAL A 615 30.03 -3.10 18.05
C VAL A 615 31.45 -3.21 17.45
N PRO A 616 31.85 -4.37 16.88
CA PRO A 616 33.20 -4.59 16.36
C PRO A 616 33.45 -3.89 15.02
N LEU A 617 33.45 -2.56 15.03
CA LEU A 617 33.68 -1.73 13.84
C LEU A 617 35.18 -1.55 13.57
N GLU A 618 35.59 -1.89 12.35
CA GLU A 618 36.97 -1.76 11.87
C GLU A 618 37.21 -0.42 11.16
N ILE A 619 38.43 0.11 11.31
CA ILE A 619 38.88 1.29 10.56
C ILE A 619 39.02 0.94 9.08
N GLY A 620 38.54 1.83 8.21
CA GLY A 620 38.59 1.69 6.76
C GLY A 620 37.48 0.81 6.17
N ARG A 621 36.56 0.30 7.00
CA ARG A 621 35.38 -0.45 6.54
C ARG A 621 34.13 0.40 6.53
N TYR A 622 33.22 0.02 5.64
CA TYR A 622 31.90 0.59 5.48
C TYR A 622 30.86 -0.27 6.22
N TYR A 623 29.97 0.40 6.94
CA TYR A 623 28.88 -0.22 7.68
C TYR A 623 27.57 0.54 7.46
N GLU A 624 26.46 -0.14 7.73
CA GLU A 624 25.13 0.45 7.75
C GLU A 624 24.47 0.20 9.11
N LEU A 625 24.00 1.26 9.75
CA LEU A 625 23.12 1.19 10.90
C LEU A 625 21.67 1.18 10.43
N HIS A 626 20.98 0.07 10.63
CA HIS A 626 19.57 -0.12 10.30
C HIS A 626 18.72 0.09 11.55
N ALA A 627 17.67 0.89 11.43
CA ALA A 627 16.69 1.17 12.47
C ALA A 627 15.28 0.74 12.00
N THR A 628 14.51 0.16 12.92
CA THR A 628 13.17 -0.38 12.68
C THR A 628 12.24 0.02 13.82
N ILE A 629 11.06 0.56 13.49
CA ILE A 629 10.00 0.91 14.45
C ILE A 629 8.74 0.15 14.04
N PRO A 630 8.11 -0.64 14.93
CA PRO A 630 6.89 -1.37 14.60
C PRO A 630 5.73 -0.39 14.36
N LEU A 631 4.82 -0.76 13.46
CA LEU A 631 3.61 0.03 13.17
C LEU A 631 2.31 -0.70 13.55
N GLY A 632 2.41 -1.85 14.23
CA GLY A 632 1.30 -2.73 14.64
C GLY A 632 1.56 -4.19 14.23
N GLU A 633 0.72 -5.13 14.71
CA GLU A 633 0.93 -6.59 14.53
C GLU A 633 0.89 -7.05 13.06
N ASN A 634 0.17 -6.34 12.18
CA ASN A 634 -0.01 -6.70 10.77
C ASN A 634 0.49 -5.63 9.79
N ALA A 635 1.27 -4.66 10.27
CA ALA A 635 1.82 -3.57 9.44
C ALA A 635 3.32 -3.76 9.22
N GLU A 636 3.79 -3.46 8.00
CA GLU A 636 5.23 -3.43 7.74
C GLU A 636 5.88 -2.35 8.64
N PRO A 637 6.93 -2.69 9.41
CA PRO A 637 7.54 -1.74 10.31
C PRO A 637 8.22 -0.60 9.53
N PHE A 638 8.26 0.59 10.11
CA PHE A 638 9.01 1.70 9.54
C PHE A 638 10.51 1.39 9.62
N ARG A 639 11.18 1.35 8.48
CA ARG A 639 12.62 1.08 8.38
C ARG A 639 13.34 2.29 7.82
N ASN A 640 14.49 2.60 8.41
CA ASN A 640 15.45 3.52 7.82
C ASN A 640 16.87 3.06 8.15
N HIS A 641 17.85 3.49 7.37
CA HIS A 641 19.25 3.20 7.67
C HIS A 641 20.12 4.42 7.40
N THR A 642 21.31 4.39 7.98
CA THR A 642 22.38 5.30 7.62
C THR A 642 23.68 4.54 7.47
N SER A 643 24.49 5.00 6.54
CA SER A 643 25.84 4.49 6.35
C SER A 643 26.81 5.20 7.28
N LEU A 644 27.83 4.49 7.73
CA LEU A 644 28.95 5.07 8.45
C LEU A 644 30.26 4.34 8.11
N ALA A 645 31.37 5.06 8.25
CA ALA A 645 32.71 4.48 8.18
C ALA A 645 33.62 5.18 9.19
N ILE A 646 34.55 4.42 9.78
CA ILE A 646 35.62 4.97 10.59
C ILE A 646 36.84 5.09 9.69
N LEU A 647 37.21 6.30 9.30
CA LEU A 647 38.35 6.53 8.43
C LEU A 647 39.61 6.80 9.27
N PRO A 648 40.78 6.29 8.85
CA PRO A 648 42.01 6.71 9.48
C PRO A 648 42.21 8.21 9.27
N GLU A 649 42.92 8.87 10.19
CA GLU A 649 43.37 10.22 9.93
C GLU A 649 44.20 10.23 8.63
N ALA A 650 43.84 11.10 7.69
CA ALA A 650 44.61 11.24 6.47
C ALA A 650 46.03 11.67 6.84
N VAL A 651 47.01 10.80 6.60
CA VAL A 651 48.44 11.04 6.92
C VAL A 651 48.91 12.39 6.37
N THR A 652 48.34 12.83 5.25
CA THR A 652 48.61 14.12 4.63
C THR A 652 48.25 15.33 5.48
N ARG A 653 47.36 15.24 6.47
CA ARG A 653 47.05 16.33 7.42
C ARG A 653 48.18 16.61 8.41
N GLN A 654 49.13 15.68 8.56
CA GLN A 654 50.31 15.86 9.40
C GLN A 654 51.40 16.69 8.73
N TYR A 655 51.21 17.02 7.44
CA TYR A 655 52.18 17.71 6.61
C TYR A 655 51.57 19.02 6.08
N PRO A 656 52.35 20.12 6.04
CA PRO A 656 52.02 21.29 5.25
C PRO A 656 51.71 20.89 3.79
N PRO A 657 50.81 21.60 3.08
CA PRO A 657 50.50 21.30 1.68
C PRO A 657 51.73 21.17 0.77
N GLU A 658 52.81 21.89 1.09
CA GLU A 658 54.08 21.91 0.36
C GLU A 658 54.92 20.63 0.55
N GLU A 659 54.67 19.89 1.63
CA GLU A 659 55.35 18.64 1.98
C GLU A 659 54.59 17.40 1.50
N ILE A 660 53.37 17.57 0.96
CA ILE A 660 52.60 16.49 0.36
C ILE A 660 53.05 16.34 -1.10
N PRO A 661 53.75 15.26 -1.48
CA PRO A 661 54.33 15.10 -2.81
C PRO A 661 53.31 15.03 -3.96
N PHE A 662 52.02 14.91 -3.64
CA PHE A 662 50.92 14.77 -4.61
C PHE A 662 49.71 15.61 -4.19
N THR A 663 49.37 16.62 -4.98
CA THR A 663 48.06 17.29 -4.91
C THR A 663 47.16 16.76 -6.02
N SER A 664 45.85 16.99 -5.97
CA SER A 664 44.91 16.58 -7.05
C SER A 664 45.26 17.18 -8.44
N ARG A 665 46.17 18.16 -8.51
CA ARG A 665 46.70 18.76 -9.74
C ARG A 665 48.04 18.16 -10.20
N ASN A 666 48.71 17.34 -9.39
CA ASN A 666 50.11 16.93 -9.59
C ASN A 666 50.26 15.45 -9.99
N TRP A 667 49.40 14.93 -10.88
CA TRP A 667 49.63 13.61 -11.49
C TRP A 667 50.69 13.64 -12.60
N ASP A 668 51.10 14.83 -13.06
CA ASP A 668 52.15 14.99 -14.08
C ASP A 668 53.43 15.58 -13.46
N ASN A 669 54.41 14.71 -13.27
CA ASN A 669 55.73 15.02 -12.72
C ASN A 669 56.70 15.70 -13.72
N ARG A 670 56.22 16.12 -14.90
CA ARG A 670 57.05 16.78 -15.94
C ARG A 670 56.98 18.30 -15.92
N ILE A 671 56.07 18.91 -15.14
CA ILE A 671 55.88 20.37 -15.13
C ILE A 671 56.60 20.98 -13.92
N SER A 672 57.78 21.52 -14.15
CA SER A 672 58.66 22.09 -13.11
C SER A 672 58.12 23.35 -12.42
N GLU A 673 57.10 24.00 -13.00
CA GLU A 673 56.47 25.21 -12.45
C GLU A 673 55.61 24.94 -11.20
N TYR A 674 55.25 23.69 -10.92
CA TYR A 674 54.46 23.31 -9.74
C TYR A 674 55.30 23.05 -8.47
N ILE A 675 56.64 23.19 -8.56
CA ILE A 675 57.60 22.95 -7.45
C ILE A 675 58.22 24.29 -6.99
N ARG A 676 57.49 25.41 -7.07
CA ARG A 676 57.92 26.69 -6.49
C ARG A 676 56.83 27.28 -5.61
N LEU A 677 57.02 27.17 -4.31
CA LEU A 677 56.63 28.20 -3.34
C LEU A 677 57.91 28.86 -2.81
#